data_AF-A0A7X7AR20-F1
#
_entry.id   AF-A0A7X7AR20-F1
#
_cell.length_a   1.000
_cell.length_b   1.000
_cell.length_c   1.000
_cell.angle_alpha   90.00
_cell.angle_beta   90.00
_cell.angle_gamma   90.00
#
_symmetry.space_group_name_H-M   'P 1'
#
loop_
_entity.id
_entity.type
_entity.pdbx_description
1 polymer ?
#
loop_
_entity_poly.entity_id
_entity_poly.type
_entity_poly.pdbx_seq_one_letter_code
_entity_poly.pdbx_strand_id
1 'polypeptide(L)'
;MFDAISAKEIEIEVFLDDASHSLYKATIPFLNKGYLLFNNQGVYQTQYLQISHLLIMLPYTMEAKAKRIEPLPNIPYWPSYRLCNVSLHQDEELKIFERSSHKEKASILYQGKPTPELFQGIKLFENEKIYMRLPQVTIPGSVSSNREIVVANIWDRDKTYWIKLSEQATTISLKDYLEEEGYGKYELRYLIDNKTKSREIFYYIPEIELKPVNDFWPDPIEGYKTNTYEFEMPAFLNITLDQHEKSSNQLRDKSRRSTFISEKSATKVRGAIELEVGARKHYVPFEMPARPLIWSLTSQEDDSFISTDKVIREDWSHFRKLGEPYIVIQTGDLRHPQLDCKISVQRTDGAEIIAQEHTLPSNGSLAFPLSDVRVAAEATNNKRFKVVLSINDPAGSNIGDFPVFICQDAIEVSSFTAIQEDEFVYLDWEEEGSLSDRVLIAQNLSAPWTDDKIFRLIDGQCSHRLQSYIFNDGYYTFKIEAPPDESPFSKMFYKPKVFTSKRIFAAEGHSLNASELVQWLNDDVLTYLLNVSEEDFPDPVDYYLEDQKDVIYFSKSYLSLKKSKLELHSNDPIYKEFEKIENLYQQVARESGLPVPCILKALLAENFTPDQLSQLLALFNILWLKDEECEELFASVYFQKLRQIVPELAFQIAISTNNNLDWVERWIGSRDLRDLLQLDVEKSAMKTLSSRLDNTEGQTSLWADNGDYWPSL
;
A
#
# COMPACT_ATOMS: atom_id res chain seq x y z
N MET A 1 12.22 -21.67 -53.29
CA MET A 1 13.66 -21.75 -52.96
C MET A 1 14.13 -20.31 -52.87
N PHE A 2 14.33 -19.79 -51.65
CA PHE A 2 14.74 -18.40 -51.41
C PHE A 2 16.19 -18.23 -51.87
N ASP A 3 16.46 -17.29 -52.78
CA ASP A 3 17.82 -16.98 -53.22
C ASP A 3 18.51 -16.07 -52.18
N ALA A 4 18.91 -16.69 -51.07
CA ALA A 4 19.54 -16.05 -49.91
C ALA A 4 20.83 -15.28 -50.25
N ILE A 5 21.38 -15.46 -51.46
CA ILE A 5 22.64 -14.83 -51.88
C ILE A 5 22.41 -13.36 -52.33
N SER A 6 21.16 -12.97 -52.61
CA SER A 6 20.82 -11.62 -53.12
C SER A 6 20.13 -10.69 -52.10
N ALA A 7 19.68 -11.23 -50.96
CA ALA A 7 19.03 -10.45 -49.91
C ALA A 7 20.04 -9.55 -49.19
N LYS A 8 19.72 -8.25 -49.06
CA LYS A 8 20.58 -7.27 -48.37
C LYS A 8 20.23 -7.07 -46.90
N GLU A 9 18.97 -7.30 -46.54
CA GLU A 9 18.41 -7.10 -45.20
C GLU A 9 17.27 -8.12 -44.97
N ILE A 10 17.07 -8.51 -43.71
CA ILE A 10 15.92 -9.29 -43.22
C ILE A 10 15.13 -8.35 -42.33
N GLU A 11 13.87 -8.13 -42.69
CA GLU A 11 12.94 -7.39 -41.85
C GLU A 11 12.19 -8.38 -40.95
N ILE A 12 12.35 -8.21 -39.65
CA ILE A 12 11.63 -8.98 -38.64
C ILE A 12 10.57 -8.06 -38.06
N GLU A 13 9.31 -8.41 -38.27
CA GLU A 13 8.17 -7.79 -37.61
C GLU A 13 7.57 -8.80 -36.63
N VAL A 14 7.42 -8.36 -35.38
CA VAL A 14 6.77 -9.13 -34.32
C VAL A 14 5.39 -8.55 -34.10
N PHE A 15 4.39 -9.42 -34.19
CA PHE A 15 2.99 -9.10 -33.97
C PHE A 15 2.53 -9.75 -32.66
N LEU A 16 1.58 -9.10 -31.97
CA LEU A 16 0.91 -9.72 -30.82
C LEU A 16 -0.04 -10.83 -31.31
N ASP A 17 -0.71 -10.58 -32.43
CA ASP A 17 -1.59 -11.48 -33.18
C ASP A 17 -1.68 -11.05 -34.66
N ASP A 18 -2.33 -11.84 -35.50
CA ASP A 18 -2.45 -11.58 -36.96
C ASP A 18 -3.20 -10.28 -37.31
N ALA A 19 -3.87 -9.63 -36.35
CA ALA A 19 -4.73 -8.46 -36.57
C ALA A 19 -4.12 -7.14 -36.05
N SER A 20 -3.03 -7.18 -35.29
CA SER A 20 -2.43 -6.02 -34.62
C SER A 20 -1.34 -5.32 -35.46
N HIS A 21 -1.05 -4.06 -35.14
CA HIS A 21 0.10 -3.33 -35.71
C HIS A 21 1.42 -3.86 -35.12
N SER A 22 2.51 -3.86 -35.89
CA SER A 22 3.79 -4.47 -35.46
C SER A 22 4.26 -3.88 -34.12
N LEU A 23 4.41 -4.72 -33.09
CA LEU A 23 4.93 -4.33 -31.78
C LEU A 23 6.40 -3.91 -31.88
N TYR A 24 7.13 -4.61 -32.73
CA TYR A 24 8.55 -4.40 -32.93
C TYR A 24 8.91 -4.71 -34.36
N LYS A 25 9.67 -3.81 -34.96
CA LYS A 25 10.17 -3.91 -36.32
C LYS A 25 11.67 -3.70 -36.30
N ALA A 26 12.41 -4.75 -36.66
CA ALA A 26 13.86 -4.70 -36.75
C ALA A 26 14.33 -5.10 -38.14
N THR A 27 15.21 -4.30 -38.69
CA THR A 27 15.90 -4.61 -39.95
C THR A 27 17.29 -5.15 -39.61
N ILE A 28 17.49 -6.44 -39.82
CA ILE A 28 18.79 -7.09 -39.67
C ILE A 28 19.51 -7.04 -41.02
N PRO A 29 20.69 -6.43 -41.14
CA PRO A 29 21.46 -6.51 -42.38
C PRO A 29 21.81 -7.98 -42.68
N PHE A 30 21.50 -8.45 -43.89
CA PHE A 30 21.98 -9.74 -44.37
C PHE A 30 23.51 -9.68 -44.37
N LEU A 31 24.16 -10.76 -43.96
CA LEU A 31 25.58 -10.87 -43.59
C LEU A 31 26.57 -10.46 -44.71
N ASN A 32 26.63 -9.18 -45.08
CA ASN A 32 27.43 -8.66 -46.19
C ASN A 32 28.94 -8.86 -45.98
N LYS A 33 29.38 -9.04 -44.73
CA LYS A 33 30.80 -9.32 -44.37
C LYS A 33 31.06 -10.77 -43.96
N GLY A 34 30.05 -11.63 -43.99
CA GLY A 34 30.15 -13.03 -43.58
C GLY A 34 30.23 -13.26 -42.06
N TYR A 35 29.99 -12.26 -41.21
CA TYR A 35 29.85 -12.41 -39.76
C TYR A 35 28.96 -11.27 -39.19
N LEU A 36 28.37 -11.47 -38.01
CA LEU A 36 27.57 -10.48 -37.29
C LEU A 36 27.97 -10.44 -35.82
N LEU A 37 28.06 -9.24 -35.26
CA LEU A 37 28.38 -8.98 -33.86
C LEU A 37 27.22 -8.24 -33.22
N PHE A 38 26.78 -8.68 -32.05
CA PHE A 38 25.60 -8.10 -31.41
C PHE A 38 25.59 -8.34 -29.91
N ASN A 39 24.79 -7.56 -29.19
CA ASN A 39 24.47 -7.76 -27.78
C ASN A 39 22.97 -7.48 -27.57
N ASN A 40 22.56 -7.32 -26.32
CA ASN A 40 21.21 -6.91 -25.92
C ASN A 40 20.80 -5.50 -26.39
N GLN A 41 21.73 -4.66 -26.88
CA GLN A 41 21.48 -3.30 -27.38
C GLN A 41 21.42 -3.21 -28.91
N GLY A 42 21.78 -4.29 -29.64
CA GLY A 42 21.67 -4.35 -31.10
C GLY A 42 22.93 -4.87 -31.80
N VAL A 43 23.02 -4.59 -33.10
CA VAL A 43 24.07 -5.08 -34.01
C VAL A 43 25.20 -4.05 -34.18
N TYR A 44 26.45 -4.49 -34.02
CA TYR A 44 27.65 -3.65 -34.18
C TYR A 44 28.24 -3.77 -35.59
N GLN A 45 28.54 -2.62 -36.19
CA GLN A 45 29.17 -2.54 -37.52
C GLN A 45 30.57 -1.88 -37.52
N THR A 46 31.06 -1.43 -36.36
CA THR A 46 32.32 -0.70 -36.21
C THR A 46 33.54 -1.63 -36.03
N GLN A 47 34.72 -1.15 -36.42
CA GLN A 47 36.01 -1.83 -36.19
C GLN A 47 36.52 -1.72 -34.74
N TYR A 48 35.79 -0.96 -33.90
CA TYR A 48 36.10 -0.73 -32.49
C TYR A 48 34.89 -1.12 -31.65
N LEU A 49 35.14 -1.86 -30.56
CA LEU A 49 34.12 -2.28 -29.60
C LEU A 49 34.29 -1.53 -28.27
N GLN A 50 33.15 -1.15 -27.67
CA GLN A 50 33.08 -0.51 -26.36
C GLN A 50 32.43 -1.42 -25.29
N ILE A 51 32.19 -2.68 -25.63
CA ILE A 51 31.49 -3.64 -24.78
C ILE A 51 32.34 -4.90 -24.66
N SER A 52 32.57 -5.33 -23.41
CA SER A 52 33.40 -6.49 -23.08
C SER A 52 32.72 -7.83 -23.39
N HIS A 53 31.39 -7.88 -23.42
CA HIS A 53 30.61 -9.10 -23.67
C HIS A 53 29.76 -8.94 -24.93
N LEU A 54 29.91 -9.88 -25.86
CA LEU A 54 29.21 -9.82 -27.15
C LEU A 54 28.97 -11.22 -27.70
N LEU A 55 27.94 -11.30 -28.53
CA LEU A 55 27.63 -12.47 -29.33
C LEU A 55 28.19 -12.29 -30.74
N ILE A 56 28.87 -13.32 -31.21
CA ILE A 56 29.33 -13.41 -32.60
C ILE A 56 28.58 -14.54 -33.30
N MET A 57 27.96 -14.22 -34.42
CA MET A 57 27.41 -15.19 -35.35
C MET A 57 28.32 -15.25 -36.57
N LEU A 58 28.88 -16.44 -36.86
CA LEU A 58 29.79 -16.65 -37.98
C LEU A 58 29.54 -18.00 -38.66
N PRO A 59 29.76 -18.12 -39.98
CA PRO A 59 29.62 -19.37 -40.70
C PRO A 59 30.73 -20.36 -40.30
N TYR A 60 30.47 -21.66 -40.45
CA TYR A 60 31.47 -22.71 -40.15
C TYR A 60 32.75 -22.63 -41.01
N THR A 61 32.72 -21.86 -42.11
CA THR A 61 33.87 -21.56 -42.97
C THR A 61 34.82 -20.51 -42.38
N MET A 62 34.44 -19.83 -41.29
CA MET A 62 35.26 -18.83 -40.60
C MET A 62 35.69 -19.30 -39.21
N GLU A 63 36.65 -18.60 -38.62
CA GLU A 63 37.19 -18.78 -37.26
C GLU A 63 37.34 -17.46 -36.54
N ALA A 64 37.02 -17.44 -35.24
CA ALA A 64 37.20 -16.27 -34.38
C ALA A 64 38.24 -16.61 -33.32
N LYS A 65 39.13 -15.66 -33.02
CA LYS A 65 40.19 -15.81 -32.02
C LYS A 65 40.20 -14.62 -31.06
N ALA A 66 40.06 -14.95 -29.78
CA ALA A 66 40.21 -14.09 -28.61
C ALA A 66 40.60 -15.00 -27.43
N LYS A 67 40.91 -14.44 -26.26
CA LYS A 67 41.25 -15.19 -25.04
C LYS A 67 40.07 -16.00 -24.52
N ARG A 68 38.85 -15.47 -24.62
CA ARG A 68 37.62 -16.14 -24.15
C ARG A 68 36.54 -16.14 -25.23
N ILE A 69 36.37 -17.29 -25.86
CA ILE A 69 35.28 -17.57 -26.80
C ILE A 69 34.61 -18.87 -26.36
N GLU A 70 33.32 -18.81 -26.11
CA GLU A 70 32.50 -19.95 -25.69
C GLU A 70 31.44 -20.22 -26.76
N PRO A 71 31.38 -21.44 -27.34
CA PRO A 71 30.33 -21.79 -28.29
C PRO A 71 28.98 -21.87 -27.58
N LEU A 72 27.93 -21.31 -28.21
CA LEU A 72 26.55 -21.41 -27.76
C LEU A 72 25.78 -22.46 -28.56
N PRO A 73 24.60 -22.92 -28.07
CA PRO A 73 23.76 -23.86 -28.81
C PRO A 73 23.44 -23.37 -30.23
N ASN A 74 23.31 -24.31 -31.17
CA ASN A 74 23.02 -24.01 -32.57
C ASN A 74 21.64 -23.34 -32.70
N ILE A 75 21.56 -22.33 -33.58
CA ILE A 75 20.31 -21.62 -33.89
C ILE A 75 19.48 -22.50 -34.83
N PRO A 76 18.26 -22.96 -34.45
CA PRO A 76 17.49 -23.95 -35.21
C PRO A 76 17.22 -23.62 -36.69
N TYR A 77 17.21 -22.33 -37.05
CA TYR A 77 16.92 -21.85 -38.40
C TYR A 77 18.17 -21.45 -39.22
N TRP A 78 19.37 -21.48 -38.62
CA TRP A 78 20.63 -21.13 -39.29
C TRP A 78 21.72 -22.19 -39.08
N PRO A 79 21.53 -23.42 -39.60
CA PRO A 79 22.43 -24.55 -39.36
C PRO A 79 23.82 -24.40 -39.98
N SER A 80 24.03 -23.43 -40.88
CA SER A 80 25.35 -23.13 -41.47
C SER A 80 26.18 -22.13 -40.65
N TYR A 81 25.62 -21.62 -39.55
CA TYR A 81 26.23 -20.64 -38.68
C TYR A 81 26.39 -21.18 -37.27
N ARG A 82 27.42 -20.70 -36.58
CA ARG A 82 27.60 -20.91 -35.15
C ARG A 82 27.48 -19.58 -34.43
N LEU A 83 26.93 -19.67 -33.22
CA LEU A 83 26.87 -18.57 -32.29
C LEU A 83 27.93 -18.80 -31.22
N CYS A 84 28.69 -17.76 -30.88
CA CYS A 84 29.64 -17.82 -29.78
C CYS A 84 29.46 -16.60 -28.89
N ASN A 85 29.59 -16.82 -27.58
CA ASN A 85 29.79 -15.76 -26.61
C ASN A 85 31.27 -15.39 -26.59
N VAL A 86 31.58 -14.10 -26.65
CA VAL A 86 32.94 -13.58 -26.63
C VAL A 86 33.06 -12.61 -25.47
N SER A 87 34.09 -12.83 -24.66
CA SER A 87 34.46 -11.92 -23.57
C SER A 87 35.85 -11.35 -23.84
N LEU A 88 35.92 -10.04 -24.02
CA LEU A 88 37.15 -9.31 -24.34
C LEU A 88 37.62 -8.52 -23.11
N HIS A 89 38.91 -8.64 -22.80
CA HIS A 89 39.59 -7.80 -21.83
C HIS A 89 40.11 -6.52 -22.49
N GLN A 90 40.31 -5.47 -21.71
CA GLN A 90 40.82 -4.19 -22.23
C GLN A 90 42.09 -4.38 -23.08
N ASP A 91 42.13 -3.70 -24.23
CA ASP A 91 43.18 -3.77 -25.25
C ASP A 91 43.33 -5.16 -25.92
N GLU A 92 42.33 -6.03 -25.76
CA GLU A 92 42.24 -7.30 -26.45
C GLU A 92 41.62 -7.13 -27.85
N GLU A 93 42.16 -7.90 -28.79
CA GLU A 93 41.76 -7.87 -30.19
C GLU A 93 41.02 -9.16 -30.55
N LEU A 94 39.77 -9.01 -31.00
CA LEU A 94 39.00 -10.08 -31.63
C LEU A 94 39.38 -10.18 -33.11
N LYS A 95 39.95 -11.31 -33.51
CA LYS A 95 40.31 -11.56 -34.90
C LYS A 95 39.40 -12.58 -35.54
N ILE A 96 38.96 -12.32 -36.77
CA ILE A 96 38.11 -13.21 -37.55
C ILE A 96 38.87 -13.60 -38.83
N PHE A 97 38.96 -14.90 -39.08
CA PHE A 97 39.70 -15.50 -40.19
C PHE A 97 38.82 -16.43 -41.01
N GLU A 98 39.22 -16.65 -42.26
CA GLU A 98 38.70 -17.74 -43.07
C GLU A 98 39.43 -19.05 -42.73
N ARG A 99 38.69 -20.12 -42.43
CA ARG A 99 39.26 -21.35 -41.85
C ARG A 99 40.16 -22.11 -42.83
N SER A 100 39.85 -22.07 -44.12
CA SER A 100 40.60 -22.78 -45.16
C SER A 100 41.90 -22.09 -45.57
N SER A 101 41.93 -20.76 -45.56
CA SER A 101 43.06 -19.95 -46.04
C SER A 101 43.83 -19.23 -44.93
N HIS A 102 43.31 -19.25 -43.69
CA HIS A 102 43.77 -18.43 -42.57
C HIS A 102 43.90 -16.93 -42.88
N LYS A 103 43.21 -16.46 -43.93
CA LYS A 103 43.18 -15.05 -44.28
C LYS A 103 42.33 -14.28 -43.28
N GLU A 104 42.92 -13.27 -42.65
CA GLU A 104 42.19 -12.34 -41.77
C GLU A 104 41.14 -11.57 -42.57
N LYS A 105 39.90 -11.58 -42.06
CA LYS A 105 38.75 -10.87 -42.64
C LYS A 105 38.42 -9.62 -41.85
N ALA A 106 38.62 -9.66 -40.54
CA ALA A 106 38.40 -8.52 -39.65
C ALA A 106 39.27 -8.65 -38.40
N SER A 107 39.67 -7.49 -37.90
CA SER A 107 40.30 -7.34 -36.59
C SER A 107 39.62 -6.22 -35.86
N ILE A 108 39.24 -6.48 -34.61
CA ILE A 108 38.39 -5.58 -33.83
C ILE A 108 39.01 -5.42 -32.46
N LEU A 109 39.44 -4.20 -32.13
CA LEU A 109 40.06 -3.88 -30.86
C LEU A 109 39.00 -3.45 -29.84
N TYR A 110 38.98 -4.10 -28.67
CA TYR A 110 38.20 -3.62 -27.53
C TYR A 110 38.98 -2.57 -26.76
N GLN A 111 38.49 -1.32 -26.80
CA GLN A 111 39.16 -0.17 -26.20
C GLN A 111 38.80 0.06 -24.72
N GLY A 112 38.09 -0.89 -24.09
CA GLY A 112 37.50 -0.69 -22.76
C GLY A 112 36.21 0.14 -22.81
N LYS A 113 35.63 0.38 -21.63
CA LYS A 113 34.49 1.31 -21.50
C LYS A 113 34.97 2.74 -21.76
N PRO A 114 34.18 3.62 -22.41
CA PRO A 114 34.62 4.98 -22.76
C PRO A 114 34.61 5.95 -21.57
N THR A 115 33.95 5.59 -20.48
CA THR A 115 33.74 6.44 -19.31
C THR A 115 34.19 5.73 -18.04
N PRO A 116 34.68 6.49 -17.03
CA PRO A 116 34.86 5.96 -15.69
C PRO A 116 33.54 5.48 -15.11
N GLU A 117 33.61 4.52 -14.19
CA GLU A 117 32.44 3.99 -13.49
C GLU A 117 32.70 3.93 -11.99
N LEU A 118 31.68 4.28 -11.20
CA LEU A 118 31.70 4.20 -9.74
C LEU A 118 31.27 2.79 -9.30
N PHE A 119 32.10 2.11 -8.50
CA PHE A 119 31.85 0.74 -8.04
C PHE A 119 32.33 0.52 -6.60
N GLN A 120 31.95 -0.60 -5.97
CA GLN A 120 32.38 -0.99 -4.60
C GLN A 120 32.02 -0.02 -3.44
N GLY A 121 31.18 1.00 -3.67
CA GLY A 121 30.59 1.79 -2.59
C GLY A 121 29.38 1.10 -1.95
N ILE A 122 28.96 1.56 -0.77
CA ILE A 122 27.69 1.15 -0.16
C ILE A 122 26.63 2.16 -0.61
N LYS A 123 25.64 1.71 -1.37
CA LYS A 123 24.54 2.54 -1.85
C LYS A 123 23.42 2.60 -0.81
N LEU A 124 22.72 3.72 -0.77
CA LEU A 124 21.46 3.81 -0.02
C LEU A 124 20.36 3.12 -0.85
N PHE A 125 19.77 2.03 -0.35
CA PHE A 125 18.61 1.35 -0.96
C PHE A 125 18.76 1.07 -2.48
N GLU A 126 19.96 0.66 -2.91
CA GLU A 126 20.31 0.44 -4.34
C GLU A 126 20.19 1.66 -5.28
N ASN A 127 20.06 2.88 -4.76
CA ASN A 127 20.10 4.10 -5.57
C ASN A 127 21.45 4.21 -6.29
N GLU A 128 21.43 4.35 -7.62
CA GLU A 128 22.64 4.31 -8.44
C GLU A 128 23.69 5.37 -8.07
N LYS A 129 23.25 6.52 -7.56
CA LYS A 129 24.07 7.72 -7.37
C LYS A 129 24.20 8.17 -5.92
N ILE A 130 23.68 7.42 -4.95
CA ILE A 130 23.67 7.84 -3.54
C ILE A 130 24.46 6.82 -2.72
N TYR A 131 25.59 7.27 -2.19
CA TYR A 131 26.53 6.42 -1.47
C TYR A 131 26.61 6.81 0.00
N MET A 132 26.45 5.83 0.89
CA MET A 132 26.75 5.95 2.32
C MET A 132 28.22 5.65 2.62
N ARG A 133 28.89 4.92 1.71
CA ARG A 133 30.35 4.71 1.71
C ARG A 133 30.90 5.03 0.34
N LEU A 134 31.94 5.85 0.31
CA LEU A 134 32.58 6.32 -0.92
C LEU A 134 32.95 5.16 -1.86
N PRO A 135 32.60 5.25 -3.15
CA PRO A 135 32.95 4.24 -4.15
C PRO A 135 34.40 4.37 -4.63
N GLN A 136 34.85 3.37 -5.36
CA GLN A 136 36.03 3.42 -6.21
C GLN A 136 35.64 3.84 -7.63
N VAL A 137 36.59 4.40 -8.37
CA VAL A 137 36.42 4.75 -9.79
C VAL A 137 37.25 3.78 -10.62
N THR A 138 36.59 3.04 -11.51
CA THR A 138 37.29 2.31 -12.58
C THR A 138 37.62 3.31 -13.67
N ILE A 139 38.87 3.34 -14.10
CA ILE A 139 39.38 4.33 -15.05
C ILE A 139 39.54 3.66 -16.42
N PRO A 140 38.97 4.24 -17.48
CA PRO A 140 39.18 3.72 -18.83
C PRO A 140 40.64 3.88 -19.24
N GLY A 141 41.21 2.89 -19.91
CA GLY A 141 42.56 2.99 -20.47
C GLY A 141 42.67 4.08 -21.51
N SER A 142 43.84 4.71 -21.57
CA SER A 142 44.16 5.68 -22.61
C SER A 142 45.65 5.67 -22.90
N VAL A 143 45.99 5.92 -24.16
CA VAL A 143 47.37 6.05 -24.67
C VAL A 143 47.99 7.41 -24.33
N SER A 144 47.22 8.37 -23.82
CA SER A 144 47.74 9.67 -23.37
C SER A 144 48.36 9.54 -21.98
N SER A 145 49.54 10.15 -21.81
CA SER A 145 50.22 10.29 -20.52
C SER A 145 49.63 11.42 -19.65
N ASN A 146 48.76 12.27 -20.19
CA ASN A 146 48.11 13.36 -19.47
C ASN A 146 46.64 13.03 -19.17
N ARG A 147 46.44 12.25 -18.09
CA ARG A 147 45.13 11.79 -17.62
C ARG A 147 44.90 12.31 -16.20
N GLU A 148 43.74 12.90 -15.96
CA GLU A 148 43.37 13.44 -14.66
C GLU A 148 41.93 13.11 -14.31
N ILE A 149 41.66 12.89 -13.02
CA ILE A 149 40.32 12.87 -12.46
C ILE A 149 40.16 14.10 -11.57
N VAL A 150 39.04 14.81 -11.74
CA VAL A 150 38.67 15.93 -10.90
C VAL A 150 37.41 15.57 -10.14
N VAL A 151 37.47 15.66 -8.82
CA VAL A 151 36.33 15.45 -7.93
C VAL A 151 36.03 16.77 -7.24
N ALA A 152 34.88 17.38 -7.51
CA ALA A 152 34.49 18.65 -6.93
C ALA A 152 33.20 18.52 -6.11
N ASN A 153 33.19 19.02 -4.88
CA ASN A 153 31.95 19.15 -4.11
C ASN A 153 31.17 20.37 -4.65
N ILE A 154 29.97 20.11 -5.17
CA ILE A 154 29.10 21.14 -5.75
C ILE A 154 28.50 22.04 -4.66
N TRP A 155 28.28 21.49 -3.46
CA TRP A 155 27.71 22.22 -2.33
C TRP A 155 28.78 23.03 -1.59
N ASP A 156 30.04 22.59 -1.63
CA ASP A 156 31.20 23.28 -1.08
C ASP A 156 32.27 23.44 -2.16
N ARG A 157 32.17 24.52 -2.95
CA ARG A 157 32.98 24.75 -4.15
C ARG A 157 34.48 24.84 -3.88
N ASP A 158 34.87 25.13 -2.65
CA ASP A 158 36.27 25.23 -2.24
C ASP A 158 36.93 23.85 -2.13
N LYS A 159 36.14 22.77 -2.03
CA LYS A 159 36.61 21.37 -2.02
C LYS A 159 36.64 20.76 -3.43
N THR A 160 37.71 21.06 -4.16
CA THR A 160 38.01 20.42 -5.47
C THR A 160 39.35 19.69 -5.42
N TYR A 161 39.33 18.41 -5.79
CA TYR A 161 40.48 17.52 -5.77
C TYR A 161 40.91 17.16 -7.19
N TRP A 162 42.19 17.37 -7.50
CA TRP A 162 42.80 17.05 -8.81
C TRP A 162 43.72 15.85 -8.65
N ILE A 163 43.34 14.74 -9.27
CA ILE A 163 44.00 13.45 -9.14
C ILE A 163 44.71 13.14 -10.45
N LYS A 164 46.04 13.24 -10.46
CA LYS A 164 46.85 12.84 -11.61
C LYS A 164 46.95 11.32 -11.67
N LEU A 165 46.67 10.77 -12.85
CA LEU A 165 46.66 9.33 -13.06
C LEU A 165 47.96 8.89 -13.72
N SER A 166 48.54 7.80 -13.22
CA SER A 166 49.63 7.13 -13.94
C SER A 166 49.09 6.41 -15.18
N GLU A 167 49.95 6.14 -16.16
CA GLU A 167 49.59 5.43 -17.39
C GLU A 167 48.94 4.05 -17.09
N GLN A 168 49.40 3.40 -16.01
CA GLN A 168 48.95 2.08 -15.58
C GLN A 168 47.75 2.11 -14.61
N ALA A 169 47.29 3.29 -14.18
CA ALA A 169 46.17 3.39 -13.26
C ALA A 169 44.85 2.95 -13.93
N THR A 170 44.32 1.83 -13.45
CA THR A 170 43.01 1.27 -13.85
C THR A 170 41.92 1.57 -12.82
N THR A 171 42.29 1.96 -11.60
CA THR A 171 41.38 2.12 -10.48
C THR A 171 41.89 3.18 -9.50
N ILE A 172 40.99 3.98 -8.92
CA ILE A 172 41.28 4.84 -7.76
C ILE A 172 40.20 4.69 -6.67
N SER A 173 40.60 4.80 -5.41
CA SER A 173 39.68 4.86 -4.27
C SER A 173 39.37 6.32 -3.94
N LEU A 174 38.09 6.72 -3.96
CA LEU A 174 37.73 8.10 -3.59
C LEU A 174 37.95 8.40 -2.11
N LYS A 175 37.98 7.37 -1.25
CA LYS A 175 38.29 7.50 0.18
C LYS A 175 39.70 8.03 0.42
N ASP A 176 40.62 7.83 -0.53
CA ASP A 176 42.01 8.26 -0.38
C ASP A 176 42.18 9.77 -0.60
N TYR A 177 41.16 10.43 -1.17
CA TYR A 177 41.19 11.84 -1.56
C TYR A 177 40.11 12.69 -0.88
N LEU A 178 38.95 12.10 -0.60
CA LEU A 178 37.84 12.78 0.06
C LEU A 178 37.89 12.52 1.57
N GLU A 179 37.60 13.55 2.35
CA GLU A 179 37.53 13.47 3.80
C GLU A 179 36.40 12.54 4.25
N GLU A 180 36.65 11.76 5.31
CA GLU A 180 35.58 11.08 6.06
C GLU A 180 34.63 12.15 6.62
N GLU A 181 33.32 11.90 6.52
CA GLU A 181 32.27 12.90 6.83
C GLU A 181 32.22 14.13 5.91
N GLY A 182 32.98 14.13 4.81
CA GLY A 182 32.88 15.12 3.73
C GLY A 182 31.59 14.97 2.92
N TYR A 183 30.42 14.95 3.55
CA TYR A 183 29.15 14.70 2.88
C TYR A 183 28.82 15.81 1.86
N GLY A 184 28.25 15.42 0.72
CA GLY A 184 28.09 16.36 -0.38
C GLY A 184 27.53 15.77 -1.66
N LYS A 185 27.19 16.67 -2.57
CA LYS A 185 26.97 16.33 -3.99
C LYS A 185 28.27 16.54 -4.74
N TYR A 186 28.80 15.47 -5.33
CA TYR A 186 30.07 15.46 -6.00
C TYR A 186 29.93 15.38 -7.50
N GLU A 187 30.78 16.13 -8.20
CA GLU A 187 30.99 16.02 -9.63
C GLU A 187 32.34 15.33 -9.89
N LEU A 188 32.28 14.20 -10.58
CA LEU A 188 33.43 13.48 -11.10
C LEU A 188 33.64 13.87 -12.57
N ARG A 189 34.80 14.41 -12.91
CA ARG A 189 35.22 14.67 -14.29
C ARG A 189 36.46 13.85 -14.61
N TYR A 190 36.46 13.22 -15.78
CA TYR A 190 37.66 12.58 -16.32
C TYR A 190 38.20 13.41 -17.49
N LEU A 191 39.47 13.78 -17.39
CA LEU A 191 40.15 14.62 -18.36
C LEU A 191 41.27 13.84 -19.04
N ILE A 192 41.36 14.01 -20.35
CA ILE A 192 42.50 13.57 -21.16
C ILE A 192 42.99 14.78 -21.95
N ASP A 193 44.30 15.06 -21.86
CA ASP A 193 44.92 16.22 -22.51
C ASP A 193 44.19 17.53 -22.16
N ASN A 194 43.81 17.69 -20.89
CA ASN A 194 43.06 18.82 -20.34
C ASN A 194 41.65 19.01 -20.94
N LYS A 195 41.11 18.02 -21.65
CA LYS A 195 39.74 18.03 -22.17
C LYS A 195 38.86 17.05 -21.40
N THR A 196 37.72 17.52 -20.90
CA THR A 196 36.72 16.67 -20.24
C THR A 196 36.18 15.64 -21.22
N LYS A 197 36.34 14.35 -20.89
CA LYS A 197 35.84 13.20 -21.65
C LYS A 197 34.56 12.64 -21.06
N SER A 198 34.42 12.69 -19.75
CA SER A 198 33.18 12.32 -19.06
C SER A 198 32.93 13.24 -17.87
N ARG A 199 31.66 13.31 -17.49
CA ARG A 199 31.17 14.02 -16.31
C ARG A 199 30.07 13.20 -15.68
N GLU A 200 30.18 12.93 -14.39
CA GLU A 200 29.21 12.18 -13.61
C GLU A 200 28.94 12.87 -12.27
N ILE A 201 27.74 12.69 -11.73
CA ILE A 201 27.32 13.30 -10.47
C ILE A 201 26.86 12.19 -9.52
N PHE A 202 27.33 12.23 -8.28
CA PHE A 202 26.89 11.35 -7.21
C PHE A 202 26.75 12.10 -5.87
N TYR A 203 26.09 11.49 -4.91
CA TYR A 203 25.93 11.99 -3.55
C TYR A 203 26.72 11.09 -2.60
N TYR A 204 27.43 11.70 -1.65
CA TYR A 204 28.00 11.03 -0.49
C TYR A 204 27.27 11.54 0.76
N ILE A 205 26.61 10.65 1.47
CA ILE A 205 25.72 10.97 2.59
C ILE A 205 26.10 10.19 3.85
N PRO A 206 25.64 10.60 5.04
CA PRO A 206 25.79 9.80 6.26
C PRO A 206 25.04 8.47 6.15
N GLU A 207 25.45 7.51 6.99
CA GLU A 207 24.80 6.20 7.07
C GLU A 207 23.36 6.33 7.59
N ILE A 208 22.44 5.65 6.91
CA ILE A 208 21.01 5.58 7.26
C ILE A 208 20.64 4.10 7.25
N GLU A 209 20.09 3.61 8.36
CA GLU A 209 19.61 2.24 8.48
C GLU A 209 18.09 2.21 8.48
N LEU A 210 17.51 1.36 7.62
CA LEU A 210 16.10 0.97 7.72
C LEU A 210 16.00 -0.20 8.70
N LYS A 211 15.32 -0.02 9.82
CA LYS A 211 15.08 -1.10 10.78
C LYS A 211 13.92 -1.96 10.28
N PRO A 212 14.09 -3.29 10.23
CA PRO A 212 12.99 -4.18 9.86
C PRO A 212 11.94 -4.14 10.98
N VAL A 213 10.79 -3.55 10.68
CA VAL A 213 9.61 -3.61 11.55
C VAL A 213 8.78 -4.87 11.24
N ASN A 214 8.96 -5.44 10.05
CA ASN A 214 8.20 -6.58 9.53
C ASN A 214 9.09 -7.63 8.87
N ASP A 215 8.48 -8.80 8.66
CA ASP A 215 8.98 -9.81 7.73
C ASP A 215 9.02 -9.24 6.30
N PHE A 216 10.00 -9.70 5.52
CA PHE A 216 10.21 -9.19 4.15
C PHE A 216 9.11 -9.63 3.18
N TRP A 217 8.63 -10.87 3.32
CA TRP A 217 7.52 -11.43 2.54
C TRP A 217 6.20 -11.30 3.31
N PRO A 218 5.06 -11.14 2.62
CA PRO A 218 3.78 -11.10 3.29
C PRO A 218 3.42 -12.48 3.86
N ASP A 219 2.55 -12.52 4.86
CA ASP A 219 1.86 -13.76 5.18
C ASP A 219 0.93 -14.15 4.02
N PRO A 220 0.84 -15.43 3.62
CA PRO A 220 0.02 -15.87 2.50
C PRO A 220 -1.42 -15.37 2.51
N ILE A 221 -2.05 -15.27 3.69
CA ILE A 221 -3.46 -14.87 3.79
C ILE A 221 -3.58 -13.51 4.46
N GLU A 222 -2.82 -13.27 5.53
CA GLU A 222 -2.97 -12.06 6.34
C GLU A 222 -2.27 -10.82 5.75
N GLY A 223 -1.40 -11.01 4.75
CA GLY A 223 -0.64 -9.92 4.12
C GLY A 223 0.51 -9.42 4.99
N TYR A 224 0.91 -8.16 4.86
CA TYR A 224 1.93 -7.56 5.72
C TYR A 224 1.35 -7.12 7.06
N LYS A 225 2.04 -7.46 8.17
CA LYS A 225 1.59 -7.15 9.54
C LYS A 225 1.43 -5.65 9.82
N THR A 226 2.28 -4.79 9.27
CA THR A 226 2.23 -3.34 9.49
C THR A 226 2.66 -2.53 8.28
N ASN A 227 2.21 -1.27 8.20
CA ASN A 227 2.62 -0.31 7.16
C ASN A 227 3.68 0.69 7.67
N THR A 228 4.52 0.26 8.60
CA THR A 228 5.43 1.14 9.35
C THR A 228 6.86 1.03 8.84
N TYR A 229 7.49 2.17 8.60
CA TYR A 229 8.92 2.27 8.26
C TYR A 229 9.67 3.00 9.37
N GLU A 230 10.70 2.37 9.93
CA GLU A 230 11.55 2.96 10.96
C GLU A 230 12.96 3.18 10.43
N PHE A 231 13.45 4.42 10.50
CA PHE A 231 14.82 4.77 10.14
C PHE A 231 15.63 5.16 11.37
N GLU A 232 16.86 4.67 11.43
CA GLU A 232 17.90 5.14 12.35
C GLU A 232 18.98 5.90 11.55
N MET A 233 19.29 7.12 11.98
CA MET A 233 20.18 8.04 11.27
C MET A 233 20.93 8.95 12.26
N PRO A 234 21.98 9.69 11.86
CA PRO A 234 22.62 10.69 12.71
C PRO A 234 21.68 11.83 13.13
N ALA A 235 21.91 12.43 14.30
CA ALA A 235 21.02 13.43 14.90
C ALA A 235 20.79 14.70 14.03
N PHE A 236 21.76 15.06 13.21
CA PHE A 236 21.74 16.24 12.33
C PHE A 236 21.04 15.99 10.97
N LEU A 237 20.67 14.75 10.67
CA LEU A 237 20.01 14.36 9.43
C LEU A 237 18.49 14.31 9.64
N ASN A 238 17.70 14.72 8.66
CA ASN A 238 16.27 14.47 8.64
C ASN A 238 15.86 13.73 7.37
N ILE A 239 14.83 12.90 7.47
CA ILE A 239 14.22 12.22 6.33
C ILE A 239 12.76 12.62 6.26
N THR A 240 12.27 12.73 5.04
CA THR A 240 10.86 12.87 4.70
C THR A 240 10.50 11.83 3.65
N LEU A 241 9.31 11.24 3.76
CA LEU A 241 8.76 10.32 2.78
C LEU A 241 7.55 11.00 2.13
N ASP A 242 7.47 10.95 0.80
CA ASP A 242 6.39 11.58 0.05
C ASP A 242 5.05 10.91 0.39
N GLN A 243 4.01 11.68 0.70
CA GLN A 243 2.66 11.17 1.00
C GLN A 243 2.56 10.23 2.22
N HIS A 244 3.54 10.24 3.12
CA HIS A 244 3.51 9.45 4.35
C HIS A 244 3.56 10.37 5.56
N GLU A 245 2.71 10.09 6.56
CA GLU A 245 2.71 10.87 7.79
C GLU A 245 3.83 10.38 8.72
N LYS A 246 4.58 11.34 9.27
CA LYS A 246 5.63 11.06 10.26
C LYS A 246 4.96 10.83 11.61
N SER A 247 4.83 9.57 12.00
CA SER A 247 4.18 9.19 13.26
C SER A 247 5.05 9.47 14.49
N SER A 248 6.38 9.42 14.35
CA SER A 248 7.28 9.70 15.46
C SER A 248 8.63 10.27 15.02
N ASN A 249 9.23 11.09 15.88
CA ASN A 249 10.60 11.60 15.72
C ASN A 249 11.30 11.68 17.09
N GLN A 250 12.19 10.73 17.37
CA GLN A 250 12.92 10.68 18.63
C GLN A 250 14.38 11.08 18.40
N LEU A 251 14.80 12.19 19.03
CA LEU A 251 16.19 12.59 19.07
C LEU A 251 16.87 11.92 20.26
N ARG A 252 17.98 11.21 20.01
CA ARG A 252 18.91 10.67 21.01
C ARG A 252 20.24 11.40 20.85
N ASP A 253 21.15 11.28 21.83
CA ASP A 253 22.40 12.06 21.90
C ASP A 253 23.16 12.16 20.56
N LYS A 254 23.32 11.06 19.83
CA LYS A 254 24.04 11.01 18.55
C LYS A 254 23.21 10.51 17.37
N SER A 255 21.99 10.02 17.61
CA SER A 255 21.13 9.44 16.59
C SER A 255 19.72 9.99 16.64
N ARG A 256 19.04 9.94 15.50
CA ARG A 256 17.63 10.24 15.35
C ARG A 256 16.94 8.98 14.88
N ARG A 257 15.79 8.70 15.48
CA ARG A 257 14.86 7.67 15.01
C ARG A 257 13.61 8.33 14.48
N SER A 258 13.25 7.99 13.25
CA SER A 258 12.04 8.52 12.60
C SER A 258 11.15 7.36 12.16
N THR A 259 9.88 7.42 12.51
CA THR A 259 8.87 6.43 12.14
C THR A 259 7.85 7.06 11.22
N PHE A 260 7.51 6.35 10.15
CA PHE A 260 6.50 6.74 9.18
C PHE A 260 5.46 5.63 9.04
N ILE A 261 4.20 6.01 8.84
CA ILE A 261 3.10 5.06 8.61
C ILE A 261 2.51 5.36 7.23
N SER A 262 2.37 4.32 6.40
CA SER A 262 1.67 4.42 5.12
C SER A 262 0.20 4.03 5.23
N GLU A 263 -0.67 4.83 4.63
CA GLU A 263 -2.08 4.46 4.44
C GLU A 263 -2.26 3.43 3.31
N LYS A 264 -1.30 3.33 2.37
CA LYS A 264 -1.42 2.51 1.16
C LYS A 264 -0.27 1.52 0.98
N SER A 265 -0.60 0.37 0.40
CA SER A 265 0.37 -0.66 -0.01
C SER A 265 1.09 -0.23 -1.28
N ALA A 266 2.43 -0.07 -1.20
CA ALA A 266 3.28 0.32 -2.32
C ALA A 266 4.55 -0.53 -2.36
N THR A 267 5.04 -0.84 -3.57
CA THR A 267 6.31 -1.57 -3.75
C THR A 267 7.51 -0.67 -3.61
N LYS A 268 7.33 0.64 -3.81
CA LYS A 268 8.39 1.65 -3.71
C LYS A 268 7.89 2.91 -3.02
N VAL A 269 8.78 3.55 -2.28
CA VAL A 269 8.53 4.80 -1.60
C VAL A 269 9.59 5.82 -2.00
N ARG A 270 9.16 7.05 -2.27
CA ARG A 270 10.04 8.18 -2.55
C ARG A 270 10.18 9.06 -1.32
N GLY A 271 11.32 9.72 -1.22
CA GLY A 271 11.57 10.64 -0.14
C GLY A 271 12.75 11.56 -0.42
N ALA A 272 13.03 12.41 0.56
CA ALA A 272 14.16 13.30 0.54
C ALA A 272 14.89 13.28 1.88
N ILE A 273 16.23 13.27 1.80
CA ILE A 273 17.11 13.46 2.94
C ILE A 273 17.46 14.95 3.01
N GLU A 274 17.22 15.57 4.16
CA GLU A 274 17.67 16.92 4.47
C GLU A 274 19.02 16.83 5.19
N LEU A 275 20.05 17.41 4.56
CA LEU A 275 21.42 17.51 5.07
C LEU A 275 21.79 18.98 5.23
N GLU A 276 22.38 19.31 6.38
CA GLU A 276 22.97 20.62 6.60
C GLU A 276 24.47 20.56 6.28
N VAL A 277 24.93 21.37 5.33
CA VAL A 277 26.34 21.51 4.96
C VAL A 277 26.72 22.98 5.09
N GLY A 278 27.60 23.28 6.03
CA GLY A 278 27.87 24.67 6.43
C GLY A 278 26.62 25.31 7.05
N ALA A 279 26.15 26.43 6.49
CA ALA A 279 24.94 27.13 6.92
C ALA A 279 23.74 26.93 5.97
N ARG A 280 23.80 25.92 5.08
CA ARG A 280 22.78 25.68 4.06
C ARG A 280 22.20 24.28 4.18
N LYS A 281 20.89 24.20 3.98
CA LYS A 281 20.15 22.95 3.88
C LYS A 281 20.10 22.48 2.44
N HIS A 282 20.39 21.21 2.24
CA HIS A 282 20.40 20.54 0.95
C HIS A 282 19.50 19.30 1.01
N TYR A 283 18.83 19.03 -0.10
CA TYR A 283 17.91 17.91 -0.23
C TYR A 283 18.47 16.87 -1.20
N VAL A 284 18.55 15.61 -0.76
CA VAL A 284 18.92 14.46 -1.60
C VAL A 284 17.66 13.62 -1.82
N PRO A 285 17.06 13.64 -3.02
CA PRO A 285 15.94 12.77 -3.32
C PRO A 285 16.42 11.32 -3.41
N PHE A 286 15.66 10.38 -2.87
CA PHE A 286 15.92 8.95 -2.96
C PHE A 286 14.62 8.17 -3.22
N GLU A 287 14.77 6.98 -3.78
CA GLU A 287 13.71 5.99 -3.89
C GLU A 287 14.14 4.75 -3.11
N MET A 288 13.24 4.14 -2.35
CA MET A 288 13.53 2.92 -1.60
C MET A 288 12.51 1.83 -1.95
N PRO A 289 12.93 0.55 -1.96
CA PRO A 289 11.98 -0.54 -2.00
C PRO A 289 11.21 -0.57 -0.68
N ALA A 290 9.90 -0.79 -0.77
CA ALA A 290 9.01 -0.86 0.37
C ALA A 290 8.50 -2.28 0.59
N ARG A 291 7.93 -2.89 -0.46
CA ARG A 291 7.39 -4.26 -0.42
C ARG A 291 7.86 -5.05 -1.64
N PRO A 292 8.31 -6.30 -1.48
CA PRO A 292 8.66 -7.13 -2.62
C PRO A 292 7.45 -7.46 -3.50
N LEU A 293 6.24 -7.55 -2.94
CA LEU A 293 5.06 -8.02 -3.66
C LEU A 293 3.77 -7.31 -3.22
N ILE A 294 3.00 -6.81 -4.18
CA ILE A 294 1.59 -6.40 -4.02
C ILE A 294 0.84 -6.78 -5.29
N TRP A 295 -0.49 -6.88 -5.24
CA TRP A 295 -1.32 -7.22 -6.39
C TRP A 295 -2.61 -6.39 -6.46
N SER A 296 -3.25 -6.42 -7.62
CA SER A 296 -4.49 -5.70 -7.91
C SER A 296 -5.36 -6.54 -8.82
N LEU A 297 -6.69 -6.50 -8.63
CA LEU A 297 -7.66 -6.92 -9.64
C LEU A 297 -8.06 -5.68 -10.44
N THR A 298 -8.06 -5.80 -11.77
CA THR A 298 -8.45 -4.71 -12.68
C THR A 298 -9.10 -5.32 -13.92
N SER A 299 -9.69 -4.47 -14.74
CA SER A 299 -10.47 -4.85 -15.92
C SER A 299 -10.20 -3.82 -17.02
N GLN A 300 -10.34 -4.19 -18.29
CA GLN A 300 -10.04 -3.29 -19.41
C GLN A 300 -10.90 -2.01 -19.39
N GLU A 301 -12.08 -2.07 -18.75
CA GLU A 301 -13.04 -0.97 -18.66
C GLU A 301 -12.85 -0.09 -17.40
N ASP A 302 -11.92 -0.46 -16.49
CA ASP A 302 -11.71 0.22 -15.21
C ASP A 302 -10.23 0.65 -15.04
N ASP A 303 -9.99 1.95 -15.17
CA ASP A 303 -8.67 2.57 -15.01
C ASP A 303 -8.22 2.69 -13.53
N SER A 304 -9.05 2.29 -12.57
CA SER A 304 -8.70 2.37 -11.15
C SER A 304 -7.76 1.23 -10.75
N PHE A 305 -6.45 1.53 -10.66
CA PHE A 305 -5.47 0.62 -10.08
C PHE A 305 -5.45 0.79 -8.55
N ILE A 306 -5.94 -0.21 -7.82
CA ILE A 306 -5.95 -0.20 -6.35
C ILE A 306 -5.05 -1.34 -5.86
N SER A 307 -3.84 -1.05 -5.39
CA SER A 307 -2.95 -2.11 -4.90
C SER A 307 -3.37 -2.65 -3.54
N THR A 308 -3.17 -3.95 -3.34
CA THR A 308 -3.29 -4.64 -2.06
C THR A 308 -2.21 -5.68 -1.86
N ASP A 309 -2.03 -6.09 -0.63
CA ASP A 309 -1.16 -7.18 -0.18
C ASP A 309 -1.96 -8.32 0.47
N LYS A 310 -3.29 -8.26 0.39
CA LYS A 310 -4.22 -9.27 0.91
C LYS A 310 -4.95 -9.98 -0.22
N VAL A 311 -5.39 -11.20 0.03
CA VAL A 311 -6.13 -12.00 -0.96
C VAL A 311 -7.38 -11.24 -1.44
N ILE A 312 -7.59 -11.20 -2.75
CA ILE A 312 -8.78 -10.58 -3.35
C ILE A 312 -9.89 -11.62 -3.39
N ARG A 313 -11.07 -11.31 -2.87
CA ARG A 313 -12.22 -12.22 -2.86
C ARG A 313 -13.38 -11.62 -3.66
N GLU A 314 -13.92 -12.39 -4.61
CA GLU A 314 -15.04 -11.99 -5.46
C GLU A 314 -16.15 -13.04 -5.51
N ASP A 315 -17.40 -12.57 -5.65
CA ASP A 315 -18.54 -13.44 -5.91
C ASP A 315 -18.59 -13.87 -7.39
N TRP A 316 -18.93 -15.13 -7.66
CA TRP A 316 -19.00 -15.65 -9.03
C TRP A 316 -19.94 -14.84 -9.94
N SER A 317 -21.09 -14.39 -9.44
CA SER A 317 -22.05 -13.63 -10.24
C SER A 317 -21.53 -12.23 -10.59
N HIS A 318 -20.69 -11.64 -9.74
CA HIS A 318 -20.01 -10.37 -9.98
C HIS A 318 -18.81 -10.57 -10.92
N PHE A 319 -17.94 -11.53 -10.63
CA PHE A 319 -16.78 -11.89 -11.45
C PHE A 319 -17.17 -12.17 -12.91
N ARG A 320 -18.32 -12.82 -13.14
CA ARG A 320 -18.85 -13.06 -14.49
C ARG A 320 -19.19 -11.79 -15.25
N LYS A 321 -19.60 -10.72 -14.56
CA LYS A 321 -19.98 -9.43 -15.15
C LYS A 321 -18.78 -8.53 -15.44
N LEU A 322 -17.60 -8.81 -14.88
CA LEU A 322 -16.39 -8.04 -15.14
C LEU A 322 -15.97 -8.15 -16.62
N GLY A 323 -15.64 -7.02 -17.23
CA GLY A 323 -15.12 -6.92 -18.60
C GLY A 323 -13.64 -7.27 -18.65
N GLU A 324 -13.31 -8.48 -19.11
CA GLU A 324 -11.93 -8.98 -19.22
C GLU A 324 -11.05 -8.77 -17.97
N PRO A 325 -11.38 -9.42 -16.84
CA PRO A 325 -10.63 -9.23 -15.61
C PRO A 325 -9.21 -9.81 -15.68
N TYR A 326 -8.25 -9.15 -15.07
CA TYR A 326 -6.88 -9.64 -14.91
C TYR A 326 -6.28 -9.23 -13.56
N ILE A 327 -5.36 -10.05 -13.05
CA ILE A 327 -4.59 -9.76 -11.84
C ILE A 327 -3.27 -9.12 -12.26
N VAL A 328 -2.95 -7.96 -11.70
CA VAL A 328 -1.65 -7.33 -11.85
C VAL A 328 -0.85 -7.54 -10.58
N ILE A 329 0.27 -8.24 -10.69
CA ILE A 329 1.25 -8.41 -9.64
C ILE A 329 2.33 -7.34 -9.86
N GLN A 330 2.53 -6.45 -8.89
CA GLN A 330 3.64 -5.50 -8.89
C GLN A 330 4.73 -5.99 -7.94
N THR A 331 5.97 -5.91 -8.40
CA THR A 331 7.13 -6.36 -7.66
C THR A 331 8.02 -5.18 -7.29
N GLY A 332 8.48 -5.16 -6.04
CA GLY A 332 9.55 -4.29 -5.57
C GLY A 332 10.91 -4.97 -5.71
N ASP A 333 11.81 -4.68 -4.77
CA ASP A 333 13.05 -5.44 -4.66
C ASP A 333 12.75 -6.87 -4.22
N LEU A 334 13.07 -7.85 -5.07
CA LEU A 334 12.92 -9.29 -4.78
C LEU A 334 14.21 -9.93 -4.23
N ARG A 335 15.26 -9.14 -3.95
CA ARG A 335 16.65 -9.56 -3.62
C ARG A 335 17.40 -10.29 -4.73
N HIS A 336 16.71 -10.58 -5.83
CA HIS A 336 17.26 -11.17 -7.05
C HIS A 336 16.75 -10.36 -8.25
N PRO A 337 17.48 -10.32 -9.38
CA PRO A 337 17.03 -9.60 -10.58
C PRO A 337 15.67 -10.10 -11.10
N GLN A 338 15.42 -11.40 -10.95
CA GLN A 338 14.17 -12.05 -11.25
C GLN A 338 14.02 -13.32 -10.39
N LEU A 339 12.77 -13.76 -10.19
CA LEU A 339 12.42 -15.03 -9.54
C LEU A 339 11.53 -15.84 -10.47
N ASP A 340 11.61 -17.16 -10.38
CA ASP A 340 10.69 -18.06 -11.08
C ASP A 340 9.39 -18.16 -10.26
N CYS A 341 8.25 -18.13 -10.94
CA CYS A 341 6.97 -18.28 -10.28
C CYS A 341 5.99 -19.14 -11.09
N LYS A 342 5.05 -19.75 -10.38
CA LYS A 342 3.95 -20.51 -10.96
C LYS A 342 2.65 -19.87 -10.54
N ILE A 343 1.83 -19.46 -11.51
CA ILE A 343 0.45 -19.06 -11.25
C ILE A 343 -0.42 -20.28 -11.51
N SER A 344 -1.06 -20.77 -10.44
CA SER A 344 -1.95 -21.92 -10.50
C SER A 344 -3.37 -21.52 -10.13
N VAL A 345 -4.33 -21.94 -10.94
CA VAL A 345 -5.75 -21.91 -10.61
C VAL A 345 -6.06 -23.25 -9.96
N GLN A 346 -6.37 -23.22 -8.67
CA GLN A 346 -6.69 -24.40 -7.89
C GLN A 346 -8.17 -24.42 -7.56
N ARG A 347 -8.79 -25.60 -7.62
CA ARG A 347 -10.11 -25.85 -7.05
C ARG A 347 -10.03 -25.79 -5.52
N THR A 348 -11.19 -25.81 -4.86
CA THR A 348 -11.27 -25.86 -3.39
C THR A 348 -10.67 -27.13 -2.78
N ASP A 349 -10.66 -28.24 -3.52
CA ASP A 349 -10.01 -29.50 -3.12
C ASP A 349 -8.48 -29.51 -3.35
N GLY A 350 -7.91 -28.39 -3.82
CA GLY A 350 -6.49 -28.24 -4.14
C GLY A 350 -6.08 -28.78 -5.51
N ALA A 351 -6.98 -29.38 -6.28
CA ALA A 351 -6.66 -29.84 -7.63
C ALA A 351 -6.41 -28.64 -8.57
N GLU A 352 -5.33 -28.70 -9.35
CA GLU A 352 -5.00 -27.66 -10.33
C GLU A 352 -5.90 -27.77 -11.57
N ILE A 353 -6.56 -26.67 -11.92
CA ILE A 353 -7.35 -26.52 -13.16
C ILE A 353 -6.43 -26.06 -14.30
N ILE A 354 -5.63 -25.02 -14.02
CA ILE A 354 -4.69 -24.39 -14.94
C ILE A 354 -3.43 -24.06 -14.14
N ALA A 355 -2.27 -24.24 -14.75
CA ALA A 355 -1.00 -23.81 -14.20
C ALA A 355 -0.13 -23.22 -15.31
N GLN A 356 0.51 -22.09 -15.03
CA GLN A 356 1.44 -21.44 -15.94
C GLN A 356 2.69 -21.00 -15.19
N GLU A 357 3.84 -21.32 -15.76
CA GLU A 357 5.16 -20.87 -15.29
C GLU A 357 5.44 -19.48 -15.86
N HIS A 358 5.95 -18.60 -15.02
CA HIS A 358 6.27 -17.20 -15.33
C HIS A 358 7.58 -16.80 -14.65
N THR A 359 8.09 -15.64 -15.02
CA THR A 359 9.20 -15.00 -14.31
C THR A 359 8.75 -13.66 -13.75
N LEU A 360 9.07 -13.41 -12.49
CA LEU A 360 8.83 -12.14 -11.81
C LEU A 360 10.12 -11.32 -11.82
N PRO A 361 10.22 -10.26 -12.63
CA PRO A 361 11.34 -9.33 -12.55
C PRO A 361 11.29 -8.55 -11.23
N SER A 362 12.44 -8.22 -10.66
CA SER A 362 12.51 -7.25 -9.58
C SER A 362 12.22 -5.84 -10.11
N ASN A 363 11.45 -5.05 -9.35
CA ASN A 363 11.00 -3.71 -9.72
C ASN A 363 10.18 -3.66 -11.02
N GLY A 364 9.30 -4.64 -11.25
CA GLY A 364 8.48 -4.74 -12.45
C GLY A 364 7.02 -5.09 -12.16
N SER A 365 6.36 -5.69 -13.15
CA SER A 365 4.97 -6.13 -13.03
C SER A 365 4.68 -7.32 -13.93
N LEU A 366 3.76 -8.17 -13.49
CA LEU A 366 3.20 -9.29 -14.26
C LEU A 366 1.68 -9.16 -14.30
N ALA A 367 1.07 -9.31 -15.47
CA ALA A 367 -0.38 -9.34 -15.62
C ALA A 367 -0.84 -10.75 -15.98
N PHE A 368 -1.83 -11.26 -15.27
CA PHE A 368 -2.39 -12.59 -15.48
C PHE A 368 -3.89 -12.49 -15.83
N PRO A 369 -4.30 -12.85 -17.06
CA PRO A 369 -5.69 -12.75 -17.47
C PRO A 369 -6.56 -13.81 -16.78
N LEU A 370 -7.70 -13.39 -16.25
CA LEU A 370 -8.68 -14.29 -15.64
C LEU A 370 -9.77 -14.73 -16.62
N SER A 371 -9.75 -14.27 -17.87
CA SER A 371 -10.71 -14.67 -18.91
C SER A 371 -10.68 -16.17 -19.18
N ASP A 372 -9.49 -16.76 -19.37
CA ASP A 372 -9.34 -18.20 -19.61
C ASP A 372 -9.73 -19.02 -18.37
N VAL A 373 -9.46 -18.47 -17.18
CA VAL A 373 -9.87 -19.06 -15.91
C VAL A 373 -11.39 -19.10 -15.80
N ARG A 374 -12.08 -18.02 -16.17
CA ARG A 374 -13.54 -17.92 -16.21
C ARG A 374 -14.13 -18.96 -17.17
N VAL A 375 -13.58 -19.10 -18.38
CA VAL A 375 -14.04 -20.07 -19.37
C VAL A 375 -13.84 -21.51 -18.87
N ALA A 376 -12.68 -21.82 -18.29
CA ALA A 376 -12.39 -23.14 -17.74
C ALA A 376 -13.29 -23.47 -16.54
N ALA A 377 -13.55 -22.49 -15.67
CA ALA A 377 -14.49 -22.60 -14.54
C ALA A 377 -15.92 -22.88 -15.03
N GLU A 378 -16.39 -22.17 -16.06
CA GLU A 378 -17.71 -22.42 -16.67
C GLU A 378 -17.79 -23.83 -17.30
N ALA A 379 -16.78 -24.24 -18.07
CA ALA A 379 -16.76 -25.53 -18.76
C ALA A 379 -16.76 -26.73 -17.80
N THR A 380 -16.12 -26.58 -16.63
CA THR A 380 -16.06 -27.61 -15.59
C THR A 380 -17.21 -27.53 -14.59
N ASN A 381 -18.15 -26.58 -14.79
CA ASN A 381 -19.18 -26.20 -13.83
C ASN A 381 -18.59 -25.96 -12.42
N ASN A 382 -17.35 -25.47 -12.37
CA ASN A 382 -16.63 -25.22 -11.15
C ASN A 382 -16.51 -23.72 -10.93
N LYS A 383 -17.54 -23.13 -10.34
CA LYS A 383 -17.64 -21.71 -9.99
C LYS A 383 -16.71 -21.29 -8.84
N ARG A 384 -15.87 -22.22 -8.37
CA ARG A 384 -15.01 -22.06 -7.19
C ARG A 384 -13.57 -22.38 -7.52
N PHE A 385 -12.73 -21.37 -7.35
CA PHE A 385 -11.31 -21.50 -7.56
C PHE A 385 -10.55 -20.42 -6.80
N LYS A 386 -9.30 -20.73 -6.47
CA LYS A 386 -8.31 -19.77 -6.01
C LYS A 386 -7.18 -19.69 -7.03
N VAL A 387 -6.67 -18.49 -7.24
CA VAL A 387 -5.46 -18.24 -8.00
C VAL A 387 -4.32 -18.07 -7.00
N VAL A 388 -3.33 -18.94 -7.10
CA VAL A 388 -2.18 -18.99 -6.20
C VAL A 388 -0.94 -18.65 -7.00
N LEU A 389 -0.18 -17.68 -6.50
CA LEU A 389 1.16 -17.34 -6.95
C LEU A 389 2.18 -18.08 -6.06
N SER A 390 2.80 -19.12 -6.60
CA SER A 390 3.92 -19.81 -5.96
C SER A 390 5.23 -19.19 -6.44
N ILE A 391 6.08 -18.72 -5.53
CA ILE A 391 7.37 -18.08 -5.87
C ILE A 391 8.51 -18.97 -5.40
N ASN A 392 9.45 -19.26 -6.29
CA ASN A 392 10.64 -20.04 -5.97
C ASN A 392 11.90 -19.17 -6.00
N ASP A 393 12.85 -19.48 -5.12
CA ASP A 393 14.18 -18.91 -5.19
C ASP A 393 14.97 -19.48 -6.40
N PRO A 394 16.10 -18.85 -6.78
CA PRO A 394 16.93 -19.36 -7.88
C PRO A 394 17.55 -20.75 -7.65
N ALA A 395 17.50 -21.27 -6.42
CA ALA A 395 17.94 -22.62 -6.07
C ALA A 395 16.80 -23.66 -6.16
N GLY A 396 15.57 -23.23 -6.45
CA GLY A 396 14.38 -24.07 -6.55
C GLY A 396 13.63 -24.27 -5.24
N SER A 397 13.97 -23.56 -4.16
CA SER A 397 13.25 -23.60 -2.89
C SER A 397 11.99 -22.74 -2.96
N ASN A 398 10.87 -23.24 -2.44
CA ASN A 398 9.64 -22.44 -2.36
C ASN A 398 9.80 -21.34 -1.31
N ILE A 399 9.63 -20.08 -1.73
CA ILE A 399 9.58 -18.92 -0.85
C ILE A 399 8.20 -18.84 -0.18
N GLY A 400 7.14 -19.14 -0.94
CA GLY A 400 5.77 -19.10 -0.45
C GLY A 400 4.74 -19.25 -1.56
N ASP A 401 3.55 -19.69 -1.14
CA ASP A 401 2.36 -19.83 -1.97
C ASP A 401 1.33 -18.78 -1.57
N PHE A 402 1.17 -17.75 -2.38
CA PHE A 402 0.35 -16.59 -2.08
C PHE A 402 -1.00 -16.67 -2.83
N PRO A 403 -2.13 -16.93 -2.15
CA PRO A 403 -3.44 -16.78 -2.77
C PRO A 403 -3.69 -15.31 -3.11
N VAL A 404 -3.67 -14.98 -4.40
CA VAL A 404 -3.87 -13.60 -4.89
C VAL A 404 -5.34 -13.30 -5.17
N PHE A 405 -6.12 -14.31 -5.52
CA PHE A 405 -7.53 -14.17 -5.86
C PHE A 405 -8.34 -15.42 -5.51
N ILE A 406 -9.55 -15.24 -5.00
CA ILE A 406 -10.49 -16.32 -4.70
C ILE A 406 -11.85 -15.92 -5.27
N CYS A 407 -12.43 -16.80 -6.09
CA CYS A 407 -13.79 -16.67 -6.58
C CYS A 407 -14.65 -17.79 -6.00
N GLN A 408 -15.80 -17.42 -5.44
CA GLN A 408 -16.75 -18.36 -4.84
C GLN A 408 -18.19 -17.86 -4.98
N ASP A 409 -19.17 -18.75 -4.83
CA ASP A 409 -20.58 -18.35 -4.78
C ASP A 409 -20.90 -17.73 -3.41
N ALA A 410 -21.83 -16.77 -3.37
CA ALA A 410 -22.44 -16.32 -2.13
C ALA A 410 -23.07 -17.48 -1.33
N ILE A 411 -23.01 -17.37 0.00
CA ILE A 411 -23.63 -18.30 0.94
C ILE A 411 -25.11 -17.95 1.06
N GLU A 412 -25.99 -18.91 0.85
CA GLU A 412 -27.39 -18.79 1.28
C GLU A 412 -27.63 -19.73 2.45
N VAL A 413 -27.77 -19.18 3.66
CA VAL A 413 -28.14 -19.95 4.86
C VAL A 413 -29.65 -19.89 5.04
N SER A 414 -30.24 -21.01 5.47
CA SER A 414 -31.64 -21.14 5.81
C SER A 414 -31.81 -22.00 7.07
N SER A 415 -33.03 -22.06 7.61
CA SER A 415 -33.40 -22.97 8.70
C SER A 415 -32.50 -22.93 9.96
N PHE A 416 -31.89 -21.78 10.27
CA PHE A 416 -30.99 -21.65 11.43
C PHE A 416 -31.75 -21.81 12.77
N THR A 417 -31.18 -22.63 13.65
CA THR A 417 -31.67 -22.90 15.00
C THR A 417 -30.53 -22.84 16.01
N ALA A 418 -30.84 -22.31 17.20
CA ALA A 418 -29.96 -22.25 18.35
C ALA A 418 -30.72 -22.69 19.59
N ILE A 419 -30.21 -23.69 20.30
CA ILE A 419 -30.83 -24.24 21.51
C ILE A 419 -29.74 -24.43 22.56
N GLN A 420 -30.03 -24.02 23.80
CA GLN A 420 -29.17 -24.31 24.95
C GLN A 420 -29.64 -25.57 25.64
N GLU A 421 -28.74 -26.50 25.88
CA GLU A 421 -28.96 -27.67 26.76
C GLU A 421 -27.77 -27.80 27.70
N ASP A 422 -28.02 -27.68 29.01
CA ASP A 422 -27.01 -27.78 30.07
C ASP A 422 -25.77 -26.89 29.80
N GLU A 423 -24.60 -27.50 29.64
CA GLU A 423 -23.29 -26.85 29.43
C GLU A 423 -23.03 -26.48 27.95
N PHE A 424 -24.01 -26.62 27.05
CA PHE A 424 -23.79 -26.49 25.61
C PHE A 424 -24.85 -25.67 24.90
N VAL A 425 -24.39 -24.92 23.89
CA VAL A 425 -25.23 -24.27 22.88
C VAL A 425 -25.07 -25.05 21.59
N TYR A 426 -26.18 -25.62 21.11
CA TYR A 426 -26.28 -26.35 19.85
C TYR A 426 -26.84 -25.44 18.78
N LEU A 427 -26.08 -25.30 17.70
CA LEU A 427 -26.41 -24.51 16.54
C LEU A 427 -26.56 -25.45 15.35
N ASP A 428 -27.62 -25.31 14.57
CA ASP A 428 -27.87 -26.11 13.38
C ASP A 428 -28.56 -25.26 12.30
N TRP A 429 -28.19 -25.46 11.04
CA TRP A 429 -28.73 -24.69 9.92
C TRP A 429 -28.63 -25.46 8.60
N GLU A 430 -29.29 -24.94 7.57
CA GLU A 430 -29.20 -25.44 6.20
C GLU A 430 -28.46 -24.42 5.33
N GLU A 431 -27.66 -24.87 4.35
CA GLU A 431 -26.95 -23.97 3.44
C GLU A 431 -27.12 -24.41 1.98
N GLU A 432 -27.29 -23.43 1.09
CA GLU A 432 -27.10 -23.55 -0.35
C GLU A 432 -25.88 -22.73 -0.78
N GLY A 433 -25.04 -23.31 -1.64
CA GLY A 433 -23.67 -22.83 -1.91
C GLY A 433 -22.63 -23.66 -1.13
N SER A 434 -21.33 -23.53 -1.43
CA SER A 434 -20.29 -24.24 -0.67
C SER A 434 -18.98 -23.47 -0.57
N LEU A 435 -18.29 -23.78 0.52
CA LEU A 435 -17.71 -22.80 1.39
C LEU A 435 -16.44 -23.33 2.04
N SER A 436 -15.34 -22.66 1.74
CA SER A 436 -14.08 -22.76 2.47
C SER A 436 -13.92 -21.54 3.38
N ASP A 437 -13.22 -21.71 4.51
CA ASP A 437 -12.85 -20.65 5.46
C ASP A 437 -14.02 -19.99 6.21
N ARG A 438 -15.17 -20.66 6.35
CA ARG A 438 -16.33 -20.09 7.05
C ARG A 438 -16.04 -19.77 8.51
N VAL A 439 -16.71 -18.73 8.97
CA VAL A 439 -16.80 -18.38 10.38
C VAL A 439 -18.26 -18.26 10.81
N LEU A 440 -18.56 -18.83 11.96
CA LEU A 440 -19.74 -18.50 12.74
C LEU A 440 -19.38 -17.33 13.63
N ILE A 441 -20.18 -16.27 13.56
CA ILE A 441 -19.99 -15.08 14.39
C ILE A 441 -21.21 -14.96 15.29
N ALA A 442 -20.95 -14.91 16.60
CA ALA A 442 -21.95 -14.63 17.60
C ALA A 442 -21.78 -13.19 18.09
N GLN A 443 -22.74 -12.35 17.74
CA GLN A 443 -22.78 -10.95 18.15
C GLN A 443 -23.68 -10.83 19.39
N ASN A 444 -23.12 -10.24 20.45
CA ASN A 444 -23.84 -10.00 21.68
C ASN A 444 -24.72 -8.74 21.55
N LEU A 445 -26.03 -8.91 21.46
CA LEU A 445 -26.98 -7.80 21.39
C LEU A 445 -27.13 -7.11 22.75
N SER A 446 -26.93 -7.86 23.84
CA SER A 446 -26.96 -7.38 25.21
C SER A 446 -25.72 -6.55 25.61
N ALA A 447 -24.61 -6.76 24.91
CA ALA A 447 -23.37 -5.99 25.10
C ALA A 447 -22.66 -5.76 23.76
N PRO A 448 -23.23 -4.93 22.86
CA PRO A 448 -22.70 -4.73 21.50
C PRO A 448 -21.36 -3.98 21.45
N TRP A 449 -20.87 -3.51 22.60
CA TRP A 449 -19.52 -2.97 22.76
C TRP A 449 -18.46 -4.03 23.03
N THR A 450 -18.85 -5.29 23.24
CA THR A 450 -17.91 -6.42 23.35
C THR A 450 -17.59 -6.98 21.98
N ASP A 451 -16.39 -7.55 21.84
CA ASP A 451 -15.96 -8.15 20.58
C ASP A 451 -16.87 -9.32 20.19
N ASP A 452 -17.19 -9.38 18.91
CA ASP A 452 -17.89 -10.50 18.29
C ASP A 452 -17.12 -11.80 18.56
N LYS A 453 -17.84 -12.86 18.95
CA LYS A 453 -17.22 -14.17 19.15
C LYS A 453 -17.18 -14.91 17.82
N ILE A 454 -15.96 -15.17 17.32
CA ILE A 454 -15.74 -15.75 16.00
C ILE A 454 -15.25 -17.19 16.14
N PHE A 455 -15.98 -18.11 15.52
CA PHE A 455 -15.69 -19.55 15.52
C PHE A 455 -15.43 -20.02 14.09
N ARG A 456 -14.26 -20.61 13.84
CA ARG A 456 -13.97 -21.22 12.53
C ARG A 456 -14.82 -22.47 12.36
N LEU A 457 -15.52 -22.57 11.24
CA LEU A 457 -16.33 -23.72 10.87
C LEU A 457 -15.52 -24.67 9.99
N ILE A 458 -15.69 -25.98 10.19
CA ILE A 458 -15.14 -26.98 9.28
C ILE A 458 -15.95 -26.95 7.99
N ASP A 459 -15.31 -27.02 6.83
CA ASP A 459 -15.99 -27.00 5.53
C ASP A 459 -17.08 -28.08 5.43
N GLY A 460 -18.28 -27.69 4.98
CA GLY A 460 -19.45 -28.56 4.87
C GLY A 460 -20.16 -28.90 6.19
N GLN A 461 -19.63 -28.48 7.34
CA GLN A 461 -20.33 -28.62 8.63
C GLN A 461 -21.46 -27.59 8.74
N CYS A 462 -22.69 -28.05 8.96
CA CYS A 462 -23.86 -27.17 9.15
C CYS A 462 -24.46 -27.25 10.56
N SER A 463 -23.69 -27.79 11.51
CA SER A 463 -24.05 -27.82 12.93
C SER A 463 -22.82 -27.61 13.80
N HIS A 464 -22.94 -26.84 14.87
CA HIS A 464 -21.85 -26.56 15.79
C HIS A 464 -22.31 -26.70 17.22
N ARG A 465 -21.50 -27.41 18.02
CA ARG A 465 -21.63 -27.46 19.47
C ARG A 465 -20.62 -26.51 20.12
N LEU A 466 -21.11 -25.53 20.86
CA LEU A 466 -20.29 -24.58 21.61
C LEU A 466 -20.54 -24.78 23.11
N GLN A 467 -19.53 -24.48 23.93
CA GLN A 467 -19.67 -24.53 25.38
C GLN A 467 -20.42 -23.29 25.87
N SER A 468 -21.41 -23.44 26.75
CA SER A 468 -22.24 -22.33 27.25
C SER A 468 -21.43 -21.28 28.01
N TYR A 469 -20.37 -21.69 28.73
CA TYR A 469 -19.47 -20.77 29.44
C TYR A 469 -18.75 -19.77 28.53
N ILE A 470 -18.71 -20.01 27.21
CA ILE A 470 -18.15 -19.06 26.25
C ILE A 470 -19.06 -17.84 26.13
N PHE A 471 -20.35 -17.94 26.45
CA PHE A 471 -21.34 -16.88 26.41
C PHE A 471 -21.46 -16.18 27.77
N ASN A 472 -21.65 -14.87 27.73
CA ASN A 472 -22.14 -14.09 28.87
C ASN A 472 -23.67 -14.13 28.85
N ASP A 473 -24.30 -13.92 30.00
CA ASP A 473 -25.76 -13.75 30.09
C ASP A 473 -26.25 -12.67 29.11
N GLY A 474 -27.30 -12.99 28.35
CA GLY A 474 -27.95 -12.04 27.46
C GLY A 474 -28.36 -12.61 26.11
N TYR A 475 -28.69 -11.71 25.19
CA TYR A 475 -29.23 -12.02 23.87
C TYR A 475 -28.14 -11.98 22.79
N TYR A 476 -28.09 -13.02 21.97
CA TYR A 476 -27.13 -13.14 20.87
C TYR A 476 -27.86 -13.28 19.54
N THR A 477 -27.26 -12.69 18.51
CA THR A 477 -27.55 -13.05 17.13
C THR A 477 -26.37 -13.83 16.56
N PHE A 478 -26.69 -14.85 15.77
CA PHE A 478 -25.69 -15.65 15.08
C PHE A 478 -25.77 -15.38 13.61
N LYS A 479 -24.59 -15.23 13.00
CA LYS A 479 -24.43 -15.09 11.56
C LYS A 479 -23.32 -16.02 11.09
N ILE A 480 -23.49 -16.56 9.90
CA ILE A 480 -22.45 -17.34 9.22
C ILE A 480 -21.92 -16.46 8.10
N GLU A 481 -20.63 -16.19 8.17
CA GLU A 481 -19.95 -15.37 7.18
C GLU A 481 -18.74 -16.15 6.65
N ALA A 482 -18.37 -15.90 5.40
CA ALA A 482 -16.97 -16.07 5.02
C ALA A 482 -16.16 -14.93 5.69
N PRO A 483 -14.84 -15.08 5.90
CA PRO A 483 -14.07 -14.06 6.59
C PRO A 483 -14.28 -12.70 5.92
N PRO A 484 -14.65 -11.65 6.66
CA PRO A 484 -14.76 -10.32 6.10
C PRO A 484 -13.35 -9.83 5.82
N ASP A 485 -12.92 -9.93 4.57
CA ASP A 485 -11.82 -9.11 4.09
C ASP A 485 -12.43 -7.84 3.51
N GLU A 486 -12.05 -6.69 4.05
CA GLU A 486 -12.27 -5.40 3.40
C GLU A 486 -11.66 -5.50 2.00
N SER A 487 -12.49 -5.71 0.98
CA SER A 487 -12.03 -5.72 -0.41
C SER A 487 -11.50 -4.31 -0.72
N PRO A 488 -10.22 -4.16 -1.06
CA PRO A 488 -9.63 -2.87 -1.44
C PRO A 488 -10.36 -2.24 -2.64
N PHE A 489 -11.07 -3.05 -3.43
CA PHE A 489 -11.54 -2.74 -4.77
C PHE A 489 -12.99 -2.28 -4.83
N SER A 490 -13.69 -2.16 -3.69
CA SER A 490 -15.14 -1.92 -3.71
C SER A 490 -15.63 -1.01 -2.57
N LYS A 491 -16.49 -0.04 -2.93
CA LYS A 491 -17.51 0.50 -2.00
C LYS A 491 -18.63 -0.53 -1.73
N MET A 492 -18.71 -1.57 -2.55
CA MET A 492 -19.60 -2.70 -2.38
C MET A 492 -18.82 -3.86 -1.79
N PHE A 493 -18.74 -3.87 -0.45
CA PHE A 493 -18.41 -5.04 0.34
C PHE A 493 -18.82 -6.32 -0.39
N TYR A 494 -17.89 -7.28 -0.55
CA TYR A 494 -18.31 -8.68 -0.52
C TYR A 494 -18.91 -8.91 0.87
N LYS A 495 -20.19 -8.55 1.02
CA LYS A 495 -21.05 -9.14 2.02
C LYS A 495 -21.56 -10.39 1.32
N PRO A 496 -21.08 -11.61 1.67
CA PRO A 496 -21.93 -12.77 1.40
C PRO A 496 -23.31 -12.40 1.94
N LYS A 497 -24.40 -12.77 1.26
CA LYS A 497 -25.75 -12.49 1.79
C LYS A 497 -25.78 -12.99 3.22
N VAL A 498 -25.73 -12.05 4.17
CA VAL A 498 -25.65 -12.35 5.58
C VAL A 498 -27.04 -12.81 5.93
N PHE A 499 -27.17 -14.08 6.32
CA PHE A 499 -28.37 -14.51 6.98
C PHE A 499 -28.27 -14.08 8.44
N THR A 500 -29.05 -13.07 8.80
CA THR A 500 -29.41 -12.82 10.20
C THR A 500 -30.35 -13.95 10.61
N SER A 501 -29.98 -14.74 11.62
CA SER A 501 -30.92 -15.71 12.19
C SER A 501 -32.21 -14.96 12.57
N LYS A 502 -33.36 -15.44 12.10
CA LYS A 502 -34.69 -14.93 12.52
C LYS A 502 -34.99 -15.16 14.01
N ARG A 503 -34.01 -15.60 14.80
CA ARG A 503 -34.17 -15.98 16.20
C ARG A 503 -32.96 -15.51 16.98
N ILE A 504 -33.22 -14.48 17.78
CA ILE A 504 -32.36 -14.06 18.88
C ILE A 504 -32.29 -15.23 19.86
N PHE A 505 -31.09 -15.60 20.27
CA PHE A 505 -30.83 -16.66 21.23
C PHE A 505 -30.59 -16.04 22.61
N ALA A 506 -31.41 -16.40 23.59
CA ALA A 506 -31.16 -16.07 24.98
C ALA A 506 -30.14 -17.09 25.52
N ALA A 507 -28.97 -16.61 25.91
CA ALA A 507 -27.91 -17.42 26.51
C ALA A 507 -27.92 -17.25 28.03
N GLU A 508 -27.97 -18.36 28.76
CA GLU A 508 -27.66 -18.43 30.18
C GLU A 508 -26.18 -18.84 30.33
N GLY A 509 -25.31 -17.91 30.72
CA GLY A 509 -23.86 -18.06 30.75
C GLY A 509 -23.24 -17.47 32.02
N HIS A 510 -22.15 -16.71 31.87
CA HIS A 510 -21.57 -15.96 32.99
C HIS A 510 -22.28 -14.62 33.16
N SER A 511 -22.78 -14.37 34.37
CA SER A 511 -23.27 -13.06 34.77
C SER A 511 -22.17 -12.03 34.59
N LEU A 512 -22.39 -11.10 33.65
CA LEU A 512 -21.66 -9.85 33.66
C LEU A 512 -21.94 -9.20 35.03
N ASN A 513 -20.95 -8.61 35.69
CA ASN A 513 -21.23 -7.60 36.70
C ASN A 513 -21.94 -6.45 35.98
N ALA A 514 -23.25 -6.59 35.81
CA ALA A 514 -24.03 -5.75 34.93
C ALA A 514 -24.16 -4.40 35.62
N SER A 515 -23.65 -3.35 34.98
CA SER A 515 -24.03 -2.00 35.38
C SER A 515 -25.52 -1.81 35.14
N GLU A 516 -26.12 -0.84 35.81
CA GLU A 516 -27.55 -0.53 35.68
C GLU A 516 -27.94 -0.29 34.20
N LEU A 517 -27.04 0.29 33.41
CA LEU A 517 -27.22 0.41 31.95
C LEU A 517 -27.40 -0.93 31.24
N VAL A 518 -26.56 -1.91 31.58
CA VAL A 518 -26.60 -3.23 30.95
C VAL A 518 -27.88 -3.96 31.33
N GLN A 519 -28.34 -3.79 32.58
CA GLN A 519 -29.62 -4.32 33.03
C GLN A 519 -30.78 -3.68 32.27
N TRP A 520 -30.85 -2.35 32.23
CA TRP A 520 -31.90 -1.63 31.50
C TRP A 520 -31.94 -2.00 30.00
N LEU A 521 -30.77 -2.11 29.35
CA LEU A 521 -30.68 -2.54 27.96
C LEU A 521 -31.20 -3.97 27.74
N ASN A 522 -30.91 -4.88 28.67
CA ASN A 522 -31.27 -6.29 28.55
C ASN A 522 -32.71 -6.56 28.98
N ASP A 523 -33.02 -6.19 30.22
CA ASP A 523 -34.24 -6.54 30.91
C ASP A 523 -35.42 -5.72 30.39
N ASP A 524 -35.20 -4.45 30.06
CA ASP A 524 -36.29 -3.57 29.63
C ASP A 524 -36.34 -3.44 28.10
N VAL A 525 -35.25 -2.99 27.45
CA VAL A 525 -35.27 -2.67 26.02
C VAL A 525 -35.34 -3.93 25.14
N LEU A 526 -34.41 -4.86 25.31
CA LEU A 526 -34.31 -6.04 24.44
C LEU A 526 -35.44 -7.04 24.71
N THR A 527 -35.79 -7.30 25.97
CA THR A 527 -36.91 -8.18 26.32
C THR A 527 -38.24 -7.65 25.78
N TYR A 528 -38.49 -6.33 25.88
CA TYR A 528 -39.65 -5.70 25.24
C TYR A 528 -39.68 -5.93 23.73
N LEU A 529 -38.58 -5.69 23.03
CA LEU A 529 -38.51 -5.88 21.58
C LEU A 529 -38.70 -7.34 21.16
N LEU A 530 -38.34 -8.29 22.02
CA LEU A 530 -38.51 -9.72 21.79
C LEU A 530 -39.96 -10.18 22.02
N ASN A 531 -40.63 -9.63 23.04
CA ASN A 531 -41.94 -10.07 23.50
C ASN A 531 -42.92 -8.89 23.68
N VAL A 532 -43.08 -8.05 22.65
CA VAL A 532 -43.91 -6.82 22.67
C VAL A 532 -45.35 -7.05 23.18
N SER A 533 -45.91 -8.25 23.01
CA SER A 533 -47.27 -8.57 23.45
C SER A 533 -47.39 -8.91 24.95
N GLU A 534 -46.27 -9.25 25.59
CA GLU A 534 -46.23 -9.75 26.97
C GLU A 534 -45.55 -8.78 27.93
N GLU A 535 -44.67 -7.91 27.42
CA GLU A 535 -43.90 -6.95 28.20
C GLU A 535 -44.46 -5.52 28.09
N ASP A 536 -44.37 -4.77 29.20
CA ASP A 536 -44.70 -3.35 29.23
C ASP A 536 -43.59 -2.52 28.53
N PHE A 537 -43.97 -1.35 27.99
CA PHE A 537 -42.99 -0.46 27.38
C PHE A 537 -42.08 0.15 28.46
N PRO A 538 -40.74 0.17 28.27
CA PRO A 538 -39.81 0.69 29.28
C PRO A 538 -40.05 2.16 29.62
N ASP A 539 -39.90 2.54 30.89
CA ASP A 539 -39.97 3.95 31.30
C ASP A 539 -38.59 4.62 31.10
N PRO A 540 -38.49 5.77 30.41
CA PRO A 540 -37.25 6.53 30.31
C PRO A 540 -36.66 6.93 31.66
N VAL A 541 -37.48 7.07 32.71
CA VAL A 541 -37.04 7.49 34.05
C VAL A 541 -36.24 6.40 34.77
N ASP A 542 -36.32 5.15 34.30
CA ASP A 542 -35.68 4.00 34.94
C ASP A 542 -34.16 4.01 34.81
N TYR A 543 -33.58 4.86 33.96
CA TYR A 543 -32.13 4.91 33.77
C TYR A 543 -31.59 6.30 33.38
N TYR A 544 -30.42 6.65 33.92
CA TYR A 544 -29.67 7.86 33.58
C TYR A 544 -28.18 7.55 33.36
N LEU A 545 -27.55 8.27 32.42
CA LEU A 545 -26.12 8.10 32.13
C LEU A 545 -25.28 8.71 33.26
N GLU A 546 -24.46 7.90 33.94
CA GLU A 546 -23.67 8.34 35.09
C GLU A 546 -22.25 8.76 34.73
N ASP A 547 -21.66 8.13 33.72
CA ASP A 547 -20.25 8.33 33.35
C ASP A 547 -19.97 8.25 31.84
N GLN A 548 -18.69 8.44 31.47
CA GLN A 548 -18.25 8.39 30.07
C GLN A 548 -18.37 6.98 29.44
N LYS A 549 -18.27 5.91 30.23
CA LYS A 549 -18.42 4.54 29.73
C LYS A 549 -19.87 4.26 29.39
N ASP A 550 -20.79 4.73 30.22
CA ASP A 550 -22.22 4.63 29.95
C ASP A 550 -22.59 5.32 28.63
N VAL A 551 -22.03 6.51 28.37
CA VAL A 551 -22.20 7.20 27.07
C VAL A 551 -21.75 6.32 25.91
N ILE A 552 -20.58 5.67 26.02
CA ILE A 552 -20.04 4.80 24.96
C ILE A 552 -20.94 3.58 24.74
N TYR A 553 -21.34 2.90 25.81
CA TYR A 553 -22.15 1.68 25.75
C TYR A 553 -23.56 1.97 25.24
N PHE A 554 -24.18 3.04 25.72
CA PHE A 554 -25.47 3.53 25.25
C PHE A 554 -25.43 3.88 23.76
N SER A 555 -24.37 4.58 23.33
CA SER A 555 -24.16 4.95 21.92
C SER A 555 -23.99 3.73 21.01
N LYS A 556 -23.16 2.76 21.41
CA LYS A 556 -22.95 1.51 20.64
C LYS A 556 -24.24 0.70 20.55
N SER A 557 -25.02 0.66 21.65
CA SER A 557 -26.33 0.01 21.69
C SER A 557 -27.34 0.67 20.75
N TYR A 558 -27.44 2.00 20.78
CA TYR A 558 -28.29 2.78 19.87
C TYR A 558 -27.96 2.53 18.40
N LEU A 559 -26.68 2.56 18.02
CA LEU A 559 -26.24 2.31 16.65
C LEU A 559 -26.55 0.87 16.21
N SER A 560 -26.41 -0.10 17.12
CA SER A 560 -26.79 -1.49 16.86
C SER A 560 -28.29 -1.63 16.56
N LEU A 561 -29.15 -1.01 17.38
CA LEU A 561 -30.59 -0.98 17.16
C LEU A 561 -30.98 -0.32 15.84
N LYS A 562 -30.35 0.82 15.51
CA LYS A 562 -30.58 1.50 14.22
C LYS A 562 -30.23 0.62 13.03
N LYS A 563 -29.10 -0.09 13.11
CA LYS A 563 -28.69 -1.03 12.06
C LYS A 563 -29.74 -2.13 11.88
N SER A 564 -30.20 -2.74 12.97
CA SER A 564 -31.24 -3.79 12.93
C SER A 564 -32.56 -3.28 12.34
N LYS A 565 -32.97 -2.05 12.67
CA LYS A 565 -34.19 -1.43 12.12
C LYS A 565 -34.12 -1.24 10.60
N LEU A 566 -32.95 -0.91 10.04
CA LEU A 566 -32.77 -0.71 8.59
C LEU A 566 -32.97 -2.00 7.78
N GLU A 567 -32.85 -3.16 8.42
CA GLU A 567 -33.06 -4.47 7.79
C GLU A 567 -34.55 -4.88 7.75
N LEU A 568 -35.42 -4.15 8.45
CA LEU A 568 -36.86 -4.39 8.50
C LEU A 568 -37.62 -3.68 7.38
N HIS A 569 -38.71 -4.26 6.93
CA HIS A 569 -39.63 -3.56 6.04
C HIS A 569 -40.53 -2.62 6.86
N SER A 570 -40.79 -1.41 6.34
CA SER A 570 -41.60 -0.41 7.04
C SER A 570 -43.05 -0.84 7.33
N ASN A 571 -43.53 -1.89 6.68
CA ASN A 571 -44.85 -2.48 6.90
C ASN A 571 -44.85 -3.55 8.01
N ASP A 572 -43.68 -3.96 8.52
CA ASP A 572 -43.60 -4.95 9.58
C ASP A 572 -44.13 -4.36 10.89
N PRO A 573 -45.02 -5.06 11.63
CA PRO A 573 -45.59 -4.54 12.88
C PRO A 573 -44.54 -4.11 13.90
N ILE A 574 -43.41 -4.81 13.94
CA ILE A 574 -42.29 -4.54 14.86
C ILE A 574 -41.54 -3.24 14.52
N TYR A 575 -41.63 -2.76 13.27
CA TYR A 575 -40.96 -1.52 12.84
C TYR A 575 -41.37 -0.31 13.70
N LYS A 576 -42.66 -0.22 14.04
CA LYS A 576 -43.19 0.84 14.90
C LYS A 576 -42.68 0.75 16.34
N GLU A 577 -42.36 -0.45 16.81
CA GLU A 577 -41.83 -0.66 18.15
C GLU A 577 -40.37 -0.23 18.24
N PHE A 578 -39.60 -0.48 17.18
CA PHE A 578 -38.26 0.11 17.02
C PHE A 578 -38.30 1.65 16.99
N GLU A 579 -39.33 2.29 16.41
CA GLU A 579 -39.51 3.75 16.49
C GLU A 579 -39.76 4.25 17.91
N LYS A 580 -40.55 3.52 18.72
CA LYS A 580 -40.78 3.88 20.12
C LYS A 580 -39.49 3.76 20.94
N ILE A 581 -38.74 2.68 20.76
CA ILE A 581 -37.43 2.51 21.43
C ILE A 581 -36.44 3.59 20.97
N GLU A 582 -36.42 3.97 19.69
CA GLU A 582 -35.57 5.08 19.24
C GLU A 582 -35.88 6.39 19.98
N ASN A 583 -37.16 6.67 20.23
CA ASN A 583 -37.59 7.83 21.02
C ASN A 583 -37.21 7.69 22.50
N LEU A 584 -37.27 6.49 23.07
CA LEU A 584 -36.81 6.21 24.43
C LEU A 584 -35.32 6.53 24.59
N TYR A 585 -34.48 6.12 23.64
CA TYR A 585 -33.06 6.49 23.63
C TYR A 585 -32.86 8.00 23.55
N GLN A 586 -33.65 8.71 22.75
CA GLN A 586 -33.58 10.18 22.70
C GLN A 586 -33.99 10.83 24.02
N GLN A 587 -34.94 10.26 24.75
CA GLN A 587 -35.34 10.75 26.07
C GLN A 587 -34.21 10.58 27.09
N VAL A 588 -33.67 9.37 27.21
CA VAL A 588 -32.53 9.08 28.12
C VAL A 588 -31.31 9.95 27.78
N ALA A 589 -30.99 10.13 26.49
CA ALA A 589 -29.89 10.98 26.06
C ALA A 589 -30.09 12.47 26.44
N ARG A 590 -31.33 12.97 26.35
CA ARG A 590 -31.69 14.35 26.69
C ARG A 590 -31.76 14.60 28.19
N GLU A 591 -32.09 13.57 28.97
CA GLU A 591 -32.20 13.64 30.42
C GLU A 591 -30.87 13.35 31.13
N SER A 592 -29.80 13.06 30.36
CA SER A 592 -28.46 12.88 30.89
C SER A 592 -27.98 14.08 31.70
N GLY A 593 -27.55 13.83 32.94
CA GLY A 593 -26.90 14.83 33.79
C GLY A 593 -25.44 15.13 33.44
N LEU A 594 -24.89 14.47 32.41
CA LEU A 594 -23.49 14.63 32.02
C LEU A 594 -23.26 15.92 31.23
N PRO A 595 -22.19 16.69 31.53
CA PRO A 595 -21.81 17.84 30.72
C PRO A 595 -21.52 17.44 29.27
N VAL A 596 -21.91 18.30 28.31
CA VAL A 596 -21.66 18.09 26.86
C VAL A 596 -20.18 17.79 26.56
N PRO A 597 -19.19 18.47 27.17
CA PRO A 597 -17.78 18.13 26.97
C PRO A 597 -17.44 16.69 27.36
N CYS A 598 -18.05 16.15 28.43
CA CYS A 598 -17.82 14.77 28.88
C CYS A 598 -18.38 13.78 27.86
N ILE A 599 -19.59 14.02 27.35
CA ILE A 599 -20.23 13.20 26.32
C ILE A 599 -19.38 13.22 25.05
N LEU A 600 -19.01 14.42 24.57
CA LEU A 600 -18.26 14.58 23.33
C LEU A 600 -16.86 13.95 23.41
N LYS A 601 -16.15 14.10 24.54
CA LYS A 601 -14.86 13.44 24.77
C LYS A 601 -15.00 11.92 24.72
N ALA A 602 -16.05 11.37 25.33
CA ALA A 602 -16.31 9.93 25.30
C ALA A 602 -16.56 9.42 23.87
N LEU A 603 -17.39 10.13 23.09
CA LEU A 603 -17.66 9.80 21.69
C LEU A 603 -16.42 9.91 20.80
N LEU A 604 -15.63 10.98 20.97
CA LEU A 604 -14.41 11.21 20.19
C LEU A 604 -13.24 10.33 20.63
N ALA A 605 -13.27 9.73 21.82
CA ALA A 605 -12.24 8.78 22.24
C ALA A 605 -12.36 7.45 21.48
N GLU A 606 -13.59 7.08 21.08
CA GLU A 606 -13.89 5.87 20.33
C GLU A 606 -13.61 6.02 18.82
N ASN A 607 -13.58 4.88 18.12
CA ASN A 607 -13.34 4.79 16.68
C ASN A 607 -14.64 4.71 15.87
N PHE A 608 -15.58 5.63 16.12
CA PHE A 608 -16.79 5.74 15.31
C PHE A 608 -16.47 6.30 13.92
N THR A 609 -17.18 5.79 12.90
CA THR A 609 -17.15 6.39 11.55
C THR A 609 -17.79 7.79 11.56
N PRO A 610 -17.48 8.66 10.59
CA PRO A 610 -18.05 10.00 10.52
C PRO A 610 -19.59 10.01 10.55
N ASP A 611 -20.22 9.10 9.80
CA ASP A 611 -21.69 8.96 9.76
C ASP A 611 -22.27 8.54 11.12
N GLN A 612 -21.65 7.56 11.78
CA GLN A 612 -22.04 7.13 13.12
C GLN A 612 -21.93 8.28 14.13
N LEU A 613 -20.84 9.05 14.09
CA LEU A 613 -20.65 10.17 14.98
C LEU A 613 -21.71 11.26 14.75
N SER A 614 -22.04 11.58 13.49
CA SER A 614 -23.13 12.52 13.18
C SER A 614 -24.48 12.05 13.75
N GLN A 615 -24.79 10.75 13.66
CA GLN A 615 -26.01 10.18 14.25
C GLN A 615 -26.01 10.28 15.78
N LEU A 616 -24.87 10.05 16.42
CA LEU A 616 -24.73 10.15 17.87
C LEU A 616 -24.81 11.59 18.37
N LEU A 617 -24.23 12.55 17.64
CA LEU A 617 -24.37 13.97 17.97
C LEU A 617 -25.84 14.42 17.91
N ALA A 618 -26.59 13.94 16.92
CA ALA A 618 -28.03 14.19 16.84
C ALA A 618 -28.80 13.53 17.99
N LEU A 619 -28.42 12.31 18.41
CA LEU A 619 -29.00 11.62 19.57
C LEU A 619 -28.87 12.44 20.86
N PHE A 620 -27.67 12.96 21.13
CA PHE A 620 -27.39 13.81 22.30
C PHE A 620 -27.78 15.28 22.11
N ASN A 621 -28.40 15.64 20.98
CA ASN A 621 -28.77 17.02 20.64
C ASN A 621 -27.60 18.02 20.70
N ILE A 622 -26.40 17.59 20.32
CA ILE A 622 -25.20 18.42 20.28
C ILE A 622 -25.13 19.11 18.92
N LEU A 623 -25.74 20.29 18.84
CA LEU A 623 -25.75 21.13 17.64
C LEU A 623 -24.76 22.31 17.75
N TRP A 624 -24.51 22.78 18.96
CA TRP A 624 -23.57 23.86 19.28
C TRP A 624 -22.97 23.64 20.66
N LEU A 625 -21.85 24.30 20.93
CA LEU A 625 -21.11 24.32 22.19
C LEU A 625 -21.17 25.72 22.80
N LYS A 626 -21.23 25.80 24.12
CA LYS A 626 -21.02 27.04 24.86
C LYS A 626 -19.54 27.38 24.93
N ASP A 627 -19.21 28.62 25.27
CA ASP A 627 -17.81 29.06 25.35
C ASP A 627 -17.03 28.28 26.41
N GLU A 628 -17.64 28.02 27.57
CA GLU A 628 -17.01 27.21 28.63
C GLU A 628 -16.76 25.76 28.18
N GLU A 629 -17.65 25.22 27.33
CA GLU A 629 -17.53 23.86 26.78
C GLU A 629 -16.41 23.79 25.73
N CYS A 630 -16.22 24.86 24.95
CA CYS A 630 -15.13 24.99 23.99
C CYS A 630 -13.76 25.03 24.68
N GLU A 631 -13.64 25.73 25.80
CA GLU A 631 -12.42 25.76 26.63
C GLU A 631 -12.07 24.39 27.22
N GLU A 632 -13.04 23.49 27.39
CA GLU A 632 -12.74 22.13 27.84
C GLU A 632 -12.29 21.19 26.70
N LEU A 633 -12.55 21.57 25.45
CA LEU A 633 -12.41 20.72 24.25
C LEU A 633 -11.25 21.12 23.33
N PHE A 634 -10.54 22.22 23.59
CA PHE A 634 -9.47 22.74 22.71
C PHE A 634 -8.24 21.82 22.56
N ALA A 635 -8.15 20.72 23.31
CA ALA A 635 -7.04 19.77 23.18
C ALA A 635 -6.90 19.28 21.73
N SER A 636 -5.66 19.23 21.23
CA SER A 636 -5.37 19.04 19.80
C SER A 636 -5.99 17.78 19.20
N VAL A 637 -6.06 16.69 19.96
CA VAL A 637 -6.59 15.38 19.50
C VAL A 637 -8.08 15.45 19.18
N TYR A 638 -8.89 16.11 20.03
CA TYR A 638 -10.34 16.22 19.81
C TYR A 638 -10.67 17.21 18.69
N PHE A 639 -9.94 18.33 18.65
CA PHE A 639 -10.06 19.32 17.60
C PHE A 639 -9.79 18.74 16.20
N GLN A 640 -8.75 17.91 16.06
CA GLN A 640 -8.44 17.25 14.79
C GLN A 640 -9.56 16.31 14.32
N LYS A 641 -10.12 15.51 15.23
CA LYS A 641 -11.25 14.62 14.91
C LYS A 641 -12.49 15.41 14.52
N LEU A 642 -12.83 16.47 15.27
CA LEU A 642 -13.97 17.33 14.98
C LEU A 642 -13.83 18.03 13.63
N ARG A 643 -12.65 18.56 13.30
CA ARG A 643 -12.40 19.20 12.00
C ARG A 643 -12.72 18.30 10.81
N GLN A 644 -12.53 17.00 10.94
CA GLN A 644 -12.77 16.05 9.86
C GLN A 644 -14.24 15.66 9.75
N ILE A 645 -14.96 15.63 10.87
CA ILE A 645 -16.28 15.00 10.97
C ILE A 645 -17.40 16.05 11.06
N VAL A 646 -17.25 17.03 11.96
CA VAL A 646 -18.18 18.15 12.14
C VAL A 646 -17.37 19.46 12.22
N PRO A 647 -16.92 19.97 11.06
CA PRO A 647 -16.13 21.19 10.99
C PRO A 647 -16.78 22.39 11.67
N GLU A 648 -18.11 22.42 11.75
CA GLU A 648 -18.89 23.45 12.42
C GLU A 648 -18.57 23.52 13.92
N LEU A 649 -18.48 22.36 14.60
CA LEU A 649 -18.11 22.28 16.02
C LEU A 649 -16.64 22.66 16.24
N ALA A 650 -15.75 22.21 15.36
CA ALA A 650 -14.34 22.60 15.41
C ALA A 650 -14.15 24.11 15.19
N PHE A 651 -14.96 24.71 14.32
CA PHE A 651 -14.97 26.16 14.11
C PHE A 651 -15.36 26.91 15.39
N GLN A 652 -16.38 26.48 16.12
CA GLN A 652 -16.76 27.10 17.40
C GLN A 652 -15.60 27.06 18.39
N ILE A 653 -14.95 25.89 18.53
CA ILE A 653 -13.78 25.72 19.42
C ILE A 653 -12.64 26.66 19.01
N ALA A 654 -12.30 26.71 17.71
CA ALA A 654 -11.22 27.56 17.21
C ALA A 654 -11.46 29.05 17.50
N ILE A 655 -12.71 29.49 17.32
CA ILE A 655 -13.11 30.87 17.53
C ILE A 655 -13.14 31.21 19.02
N SER A 656 -13.82 30.41 19.86
CA SER A 656 -13.94 30.68 21.30
C SER A 656 -12.60 30.58 22.04
N THR A 657 -11.67 29.74 21.58
CA THR A 657 -10.37 29.55 22.26
C THR A 657 -9.18 30.29 21.64
N ASN A 658 -9.39 31.04 20.54
CA ASN A 658 -8.33 31.71 19.78
C ASN A 658 -7.19 30.77 19.29
N ASN A 659 -7.49 29.47 19.17
CA ASN A 659 -6.55 28.46 18.71
C ASN A 659 -6.92 27.96 17.32
N ASN A 660 -5.92 27.53 16.54
CA ASN A 660 -6.13 26.97 15.20
C ASN A 660 -6.86 27.91 14.21
N LEU A 661 -6.81 29.23 14.41
CA LEU A 661 -7.47 30.20 13.52
C LEU A 661 -6.97 30.13 12.06
N ASP A 662 -5.71 29.75 11.85
CA ASP A 662 -5.17 29.52 10.50
C ASP A 662 -5.94 28.43 9.73
N TRP A 663 -6.56 27.49 10.44
CA TRP A 663 -7.43 26.50 9.82
C TRP A 663 -8.80 27.09 9.48
N VAL A 664 -9.36 27.95 10.33
CA VAL A 664 -10.64 28.63 10.08
C VAL A 664 -10.60 29.40 8.77
N GLU A 665 -9.58 30.24 8.56
CA GLU A 665 -9.42 31.02 7.32
C GLU A 665 -9.26 30.10 6.09
N ARG A 666 -8.63 28.94 6.25
CA ARG A 666 -8.51 27.92 5.19
C ARG A 666 -9.82 27.18 4.91
N TRP A 667 -10.65 26.99 5.93
CA TRP A 667 -11.87 26.20 5.83
C TRP A 667 -13.05 27.00 5.25
N ILE A 668 -13.38 28.15 5.84
CA ILE A 668 -14.48 29.00 5.33
C ILE A 668 -14.02 30.04 4.32
N GLY A 669 -12.71 30.27 4.18
CA GLY A 669 -12.17 31.26 3.27
C GLY A 669 -12.12 32.67 3.86
N SER A 670 -11.10 33.44 3.44
CA SER A 670 -10.86 34.79 3.94
C SER A 670 -11.95 35.81 3.61
N ARG A 671 -12.75 35.56 2.55
CA ARG A 671 -13.87 36.42 2.16
C ARG A 671 -15.06 36.20 3.08
N ASP A 672 -15.50 34.95 3.23
CA ASP A 672 -16.68 34.62 4.03
C ASP A 672 -16.44 34.90 5.52
N LEU A 673 -15.20 34.71 6.01
CA LEU A 673 -14.82 35.14 7.36
C LEU A 673 -14.92 36.66 7.56
N ARG A 674 -14.62 37.48 6.54
CA ARG A 674 -14.79 38.95 6.65
C ARG A 674 -16.25 39.35 6.65
N ASP A 675 -17.05 38.71 5.81
CA ASP A 675 -18.49 38.95 5.72
C ASP A 675 -19.15 38.59 7.06
N LEU A 676 -18.76 37.47 7.65
CA LEU A 676 -19.24 36.99 8.94
C LEU A 676 -18.83 37.90 10.11
N LEU A 677 -17.63 38.51 10.04
CA LEU A 677 -17.16 39.49 11.03
C LEU A 677 -17.61 40.94 10.74
N GLN A 678 -18.36 41.18 9.66
CA GLN A 678 -18.80 42.49 9.18
C GLN A 678 -17.64 43.50 9.05
N LEU A 679 -16.55 43.10 8.39
CA LEU A 679 -15.35 43.95 8.25
C LEU A 679 -15.32 44.68 6.90
N ASP A 680 -14.89 45.94 6.94
CA ASP A 680 -14.54 46.69 5.72
C ASP A 680 -13.39 46.02 4.96
N VAL A 681 -13.40 46.18 3.62
CA VAL A 681 -12.48 45.51 2.66
C VAL A 681 -10.98 45.64 3.02
N GLU A 682 -10.61 46.70 3.75
CA GLU A 682 -9.23 47.02 4.11
C GLU A 682 -8.71 46.33 5.40
N LYS A 683 -9.59 45.71 6.21
CA LYS A 683 -9.18 45.08 7.48
C LYS A 683 -8.89 43.59 7.30
N SER A 684 -7.77 43.13 7.89
CA SER A 684 -7.47 41.70 7.99
C SER A 684 -8.41 41.06 9.01
N ALA A 685 -9.22 40.09 8.55
CA ALA A 685 -10.11 39.31 9.41
C ALA A 685 -9.36 38.64 10.55
N MET A 686 -8.26 37.97 10.23
CA MET A 686 -7.42 37.28 11.22
C MET A 686 -6.86 38.22 12.29
N LYS A 687 -6.31 39.38 11.90
CA LYS A 687 -5.81 40.36 12.88
C LYS A 687 -6.93 40.91 13.78
N THR A 688 -8.12 41.10 13.21
CA THR A 688 -9.26 41.63 13.96
C THR A 688 -9.79 40.60 14.96
N LEU A 689 -9.89 39.35 14.53
CA LEU A 689 -10.39 38.23 15.33
C LEU A 689 -9.44 37.93 16.51
N SER A 690 -8.13 37.86 16.26
CA SER A 690 -7.13 37.72 17.33
C SER A 690 -7.13 38.91 18.32
N SER A 691 -7.40 40.14 17.86
CA SER A 691 -7.38 41.34 18.71
C SER A 691 -8.62 41.55 19.59
N ARG A 692 -9.77 40.93 19.25
CA ARG A 692 -11.03 41.11 19.99
C ARG A 692 -11.05 40.36 21.34
N LEU A 693 -10.29 39.28 21.47
CA LEU A 693 -10.23 38.44 22.67
C LEU A 693 -9.17 38.86 23.69
N ASP A 694 -8.13 39.60 23.26
CA ASP A 694 -7.11 40.16 24.17
C ASP A 694 -7.66 41.29 25.08
N ASN A 695 -8.84 41.83 24.77
CA ASN A 695 -9.52 42.89 25.54
C ASN A 695 -10.69 42.31 26.37
N THR A 696 -10.39 41.53 27.40
CA THR A 696 -11.36 40.84 28.29
C THR A 696 -12.01 41.72 29.36
N GLU A 697 -12.24 43.02 29.11
CA GLU A 697 -12.95 43.91 30.07
C GLU A 697 -14.39 44.26 29.66
N GLY A 698 -14.92 43.70 28.57
CA GLY A 698 -16.33 43.90 28.19
C GLY A 698 -16.97 42.63 27.65
N GLN A 699 -18.03 42.16 28.30
CA GLN A 699 -18.98 41.17 27.77
C GLN A 699 -19.67 41.75 26.52
N THR A 700 -18.99 41.76 25.39
CA THR A 700 -19.61 41.93 24.08
C THR A 700 -19.46 40.61 23.35
N SER A 701 -20.60 40.00 23.02
CA SER A 701 -20.72 38.85 22.10
C SER A 701 -19.60 38.88 21.05
N LEU A 702 -18.89 37.75 20.90
CA LEU A 702 -17.82 37.59 19.91
C LEU A 702 -18.28 37.77 18.45
N TRP A 703 -19.61 37.79 18.25
CA TRP A 703 -20.28 37.91 16.97
C TRP A 703 -20.94 39.27 16.76
N ALA A 704 -21.20 39.62 15.50
CA ALA A 704 -22.15 40.68 15.17
C ALA A 704 -23.59 40.24 15.51
N ASP A 705 -24.48 41.19 15.80
CA ASP A 705 -25.90 41.01 16.21
C ASP A 705 -26.82 40.34 15.15
N ASN A 706 -26.30 39.43 14.31
CA ASN A 706 -27.08 38.76 13.28
C ASN A 706 -27.57 37.40 13.79
N GLY A 707 -28.86 37.31 14.12
CA GLY A 707 -29.52 36.12 14.67
C GLY A 707 -29.65 34.92 13.73
N ASP A 708 -29.02 34.94 12.56
CA ASP A 708 -29.12 33.88 11.55
C ASP A 708 -28.09 32.75 11.75
N TYR A 709 -27.03 32.97 12.54
CA TYR A 709 -25.95 31.98 12.68
C TYR A 709 -25.75 31.45 14.11
N TRP A 710 -26.18 32.18 15.15
CA TRP A 710 -26.09 31.73 16.54
C TRP A 710 -27.21 32.31 17.40
N PRO A 711 -27.83 31.54 18.31
CA PRO A 711 -28.56 32.14 19.41
C PRO A 711 -27.54 32.69 20.42
N SER A 712 -27.37 34.01 20.44
CA SER A 712 -26.72 34.70 21.56
C SER A 712 -27.53 34.43 22.84
N LEU A 713 -26.91 33.86 23.87
CA LEU A 713 -27.44 33.84 25.23
C LEU A 713 -26.63 34.78 26.12
#